data_AF-A0A2N1EA20-F1
#
_entry.id   AF-A0A2N1EA20-F1
#
_cell.length_a   1.000
_cell.length_b   1.000
_cell.length_c   1.000
_cell.angle_alpha   90.00
_cell.angle_beta   90.00
_cell.angle_gamma   90.00
#
_symmetry.space_group_name_H-M   'P 1'
#
loop_
_entity.id
_entity.type
_entity.pdbx_description
1 polymer ?
#
loop_
_entity_poly.entity_id
_entity_poly.type
_entity_poly.pdbx_seq_one_letter_code
_entity_poly.pdbx_strand_id
1 'polypeptide(L)'
;MEATLLRGDGTLNSGGVLLVEEFLAFSDASARQGRPYRAAAYALALKDGSQSPNMPLHGALVLTSRDPSYSESDITATLPPPSIRPIQTDANVGFVVLFTPNQGLEAFASLALLDKELHRRLNKDHEFESVFALLADRYGERATTLRNKVQQADCFDYTEILESVFSASVESQYQKLIQDFMFMVGVYQARGVQTDMSQLPDSLDLTTDMSKLFSLSGVLMARETKRSKAELNAFLRTASETDKAAWAAATRDYLQVLQSACAADGLPSISQFGDRTALLDYSRTRLSEVLEIQYGIDADPDDIRVTIRRPNPAGGIYFSGARPNPQTGQARYKVQTKTLTELAVENVEYFDQVFVDKSRLSLNNQPYTELTPQHVKDLVRELDIGSAYEGFLTARLLTSHEAQSLKKDFVRVMEKQLRVDALEAKIAGDYSPDTLDRGYHWVKSVLDHPTQTDQRATVGGHGVTVSALVIRDIAVRGVLVFRSASSTIHSKVVYTPRAPGGRVFHEYESSTQLLERFINNSAWHDYLFDNMEGAYQPRLRRKLASGIYYTEFDYLNITRHVFERAYDIEARNAIEKANRNSTSTHEADVRSVWTIVEGVVEVALAVLPVRITFVIGLVRSAFALNQAVEALQKDDSVAASYEFVRAFSHLIGALVDGAIGFAPVRVGGVPGHAGLPSDRALRAVPKDVTPLVGWEGKGIYTRAGNGAKPGQHFLHEKGQWYKVTYDEVSGAKTWRLQKPRRSAEHSYHLPPIAQNALNEWVIRSPEIGLKGGVHSRMARDDLMRLYPDLGPQAAGRVLDSFQFPAGAERAWELRFSRRLWDSQAPLQQAFLREIPSEFHQYLIVPLDQARLRMQGIDQIAGAAPVAVTPVRASVIQSNHWKTWGKVINSAVLEVHPGHPSIYRYKNVPGTWWRHQEGNFIKVEGAYYRLTDKSEITLTPPFYVRNPDSAYNTFDSFELMLRHNPAEQPRLATYNRATSTWHVSNLMSFEKSLVSYAADIFPELTPGSQVQLVRAMFTEFASISYSNMNFLREWRTGAFRSNDPISMMEYRGSVAGANPRYNIGRVTEDVRSGAFGRLDFSFNALHPHLHHAITRPGPATLRPLMVEAMRHVARVDLVESLSSSTRLFFQRAGDVTLYCLHCVNVSETFVRTNSFQLYNPSLMTSTGLVRSAVQANKLINLVGGIQRSARAPQQAQVFIFKIIR
;
A
#
# COMPACT_ATOMS: atom_id res chain seq x y z
N MET A 1 0.51 11.47 33.67
CA MET A 1 0.58 10.12 33.08
C MET A 1 1.95 9.80 32.52
N GLU A 2 2.48 10.56 31.54
CA GLU A 2 3.81 10.31 30.96
C GLU A 2 4.92 10.23 32.01
N ALA A 3 5.02 11.19 32.94
CA ALA A 3 6.02 11.17 34.02
C ALA A 3 5.96 9.88 34.87
N THR A 4 4.76 9.38 35.15
CA THR A 4 4.56 8.11 35.88
C THR A 4 5.04 6.91 35.07
N LEU A 5 4.78 6.92 33.76
CA LEU A 5 5.24 5.87 32.84
C LEU A 5 6.76 5.88 32.71
N LEU A 6 7.39 7.05 32.52
CA LEU A 6 8.85 7.19 32.44
C LEU A 6 9.55 6.81 33.75
N ARG A 7 8.90 7.05 34.90
CA ARG A 7 9.37 6.52 36.20
C ARG A 7 9.32 5.00 36.23
N GLY A 8 8.23 4.40 35.75
CA GLY A 8 8.10 2.95 35.60
C GLY A 8 9.18 2.35 34.68
N ASP A 9 9.54 3.08 33.63
CA ASP A 9 10.59 2.69 32.67
C ASP A 9 12.03 3.00 33.17
N GLY A 10 12.19 3.66 34.33
CA GLY A 10 13.50 4.09 34.83
C GLY A 10 14.19 5.19 34.01
N THR A 11 13.46 5.87 33.12
CA THR A 11 13.96 6.95 32.25
C THR A 11 13.72 8.35 32.83
N LEU A 12 12.90 8.46 33.88
CA LEU A 12 12.71 9.66 34.70
C LEU A 12 12.85 9.30 36.18
N ASN A 13 13.69 10.03 36.92
CA ASN A 13 13.92 9.76 38.34
C ASN A 13 12.75 10.28 39.21
N SER A 14 12.68 9.83 40.49
CA SER A 14 11.64 10.25 41.42
C SER A 14 11.62 11.78 41.65
N GLY A 15 12.79 12.42 41.64
CA GLY A 15 12.90 13.88 41.71
C GLY A 15 12.20 14.57 40.55
N GLY A 16 12.39 14.08 39.32
CA GLY A 16 11.72 14.58 38.12
C GLY A 16 10.21 14.42 38.16
N VAL A 17 9.70 13.31 38.71
CA VAL A 17 8.25 13.14 38.91
C VAL A 17 7.72 14.12 39.94
N LEU A 18 8.39 14.27 41.08
CA LEU A 18 7.99 15.23 42.12
C LEU A 18 8.02 16.67 41.59
N LEU A 19 9.01 17.01 40.76
CA LEU A 19 9.09 18.31 40.12
C LEU A 19 7.88 18.54 39.19
N VAL A 20 7.54 17.55 38.35
CA VAL A 20 6.35 17.65 37.49
C VAL A 20 5.06 17.75 38.32
N GLU A 21 4.93 16.99 39.41
CA GLU A 21 3.80 17.07 40.34
C GLU A 21 3.71 18.45 41.02
N GLU A 22 4.86 19.04 41.38
CA GLU A 22 4.93 20.40 41.92
C GLU A 22 4.43 21.44 40.91
N PHE A 23 4.83 21.36 39.65
CA PHE A 23 4.32 22.26 38.60
C PHE A 23 2.85 22.01 38.24
N LEU A 24 2.34 20.78 38.42
CA LEU A 24 0.91 20.48 38.28
C LEU A 24 0.08 21.10 39.40
N ALA A 25 0.60 21.13 40.63
CA ALA A 25 -0.07 21.71 41.78
C ALA A 25 0.07 23.23 41.87
N PHE A 26 1.23 23.76 41.48
CA PHE A 26 1.60 25.17 41.56
C PHE A 26 2.14 25.63 40.20
N SER A 27 1.24 25.97 39.29
CA SER A 27 1.60 26.19 37.88
C SER A 27 2.28 27.53 37.57
N ASP A 28 2.05 28.57 38.38
CA ASP A 28 2.67 29.90 38.24
C ASP A 28 3.75 30.19 39.30
N ALA A 29 4.62 31.16 39.02
CA ALA A 29 5.78 31.48 39.87
C ALA A 29 5.36 32.04 41.23
N SER A 30 4.28 32.81 41.29
CA SER A 30 3.76 33.38 42.54
C SER A 30 3.32 32.28 43.51
N ALA A 31 2.60 31.27 43.02
CA ALA A 31 2.20 30.10 43.80
C ALA A 31 3.38 29.28 44.34
N ARG A 32 4.54 29.32 43.65
CA ARG A 32 5.77 28.61 44.05
C ARG A 32 6.67 29.40 45.00
N GLN A 33 6.42 30.68 45.26
CA GLN A 33 7.28 31.49 46.15
C GLN A 33 7.34 30.96 47.59
N GLY A 34 6.25 30.38 48.09
CA GLY A 34 6.18 29.78 49.43
C GLY A 34 6.66 28.32 49.51
N ARG A 35 7.26 27.79 48.44
CA ARG A 35 7.70 26.40 48.36
C ARG A 35 9.20 26.26 48.62
N PRO A 36 9.68 25.14 49.18
CA PRO A 36 11.10 24.85 49.31
C PRO A 36 11.82 24.95 47.96
N TYR A 37 13.05 25.48 47.93
CA TYR A 37 13.88 25.66 46.73
C TYR A 37 13.34 26.55 45.62
N ARG A 38 12.05 26.93 45.64
CA ARG A 38 11.39 27.85 44.68
C ARG A 38 11.62 27.43 43.22
N ALA A 39 11.16 26.23 42.85
CA ALA A 39 11.31 25.71 41.49
C ALA A 39 10.87 26.73 40.41
N ALA A 40 11.72 26.94 39.40
CA ALA A 40 11.49 27.90 38.32
C ALA A 40 11.32 27.19 36.97
N ALA A 41 10.62 27.82 36.04
CA ALA A 41 10.43 27.30 34.68
C ALA A 41 10.91 28.32 33.66
N TYR A 42 11.44 27.81 32.55
CA TYR A 42 11.99 28.62 31.46
C TYR A 42 11.42 28.16 30.12
N ALA A 43 11.10 29.13 29.27
CA ALA A 43 10.91 28.93 27.84
C ALA A 43 12.28 28.84 27.16
N LEU A 44 12.34 28.09 26.05
CA LEU A 44 13.58 27.86 25.31
C LEU A 44 13.54 28.58 23.96
N ALA A 45 14.65 29.21 23.56
CA ALA A 45 14.80 29.81 22.24
C ALA A 45 16.19 29.56 21.66
N LEU A 46 16.31 29.54 20.34
CA LEU A 46 17.60 29.55 19.64
C LEU A 46 18.08 31.00 19.45
N LYS A 47 19.37 31.22 19.68
CA LYS A 47 20.07 32.48 19.38
C LYS A 47 21.19 32.23 18.39
N ASP A 48 21.40 33.18 17.49
CA ASP A 48 22.40 33.09 16.40
C ASP A 48 23.52 34.13 16.53
N GLY A 49 23.61 34.79 17.69
CA GLY A 49 24.58 35.86 17.98
C GLY A 49 24.36 37.15 17.21
N SER A 50 23.26 37.27 16.45
CA SER A 50 22.88 38.51 15.76
C SER A 50 22.07 39.44 16.66
N GLN A 51 21.92 40.71 16.27
CA GLN A 51 20.99 41.64 16.94
C GLN A 51 19.51 41.33 16.66
N SER A 52 19.20 40.26 15.92
CA SER A 52 17.84 39.85 15.60
C SER A 52 17.18 39.14 16.80
N PRO A 53 15.85 39.17 16.92
CA PRO A 53 15.16 38.48 18.01
C PRO A 53 15.45 36.97 18.00
N ASN A 54 15.50 36.39 19.20
CA ASN A 54 15.64 34.95 19.41
C ASN A 54 14.51 34.17 18.73
N MET A 55 14.78 32.92 18.34
CA MET A 55 13.84 32.06 17.63
C MET A 55 13.20 31.10 18.63
N PRO A 56 11.94 31.31 19.07
CA PRO A 56 11.33 30.53 20.14
C PRO A 56 11.15 29.06 19.73
N LEU A 57 11.48 28.13 20.62
CA LEU A 57 11.15 26.72 20.50
C LEU A 57 9.78 26.51 21.14
N HIS A 58 8.74 26.63 20.31
CA HIS A 58 7.38 26.77 20.77
C HIS A 58 6.88 25.55 21.52
N GLY A 59 6.27 25.80 22.69
CA GLY A 59 5.77 24.77 23.59
C GLY A 59 6.82 24.05 24.44
N ALA A 60 8.12 24.26 24.19
CA ALA A 60 9.18 23.67 25.00
C ALA A 60 9.23 24.32 26.39
N LEU A 61 9.40 23.51 27.43
CA LEU A 61 9.52 23.96 28.81
C LEU A 61 10.76 23.35 29.45
N VAL A 62 11.48 24.16 30.22
CA VAL A 62 12.61 23.73 31.04
C VAL A 62 12.24 23.98 32.49
N LEU A 63 11.97 22.91 33.24
CA LEU A 63 11.62 22.96 34.65
C LEU A 63 12.87 22.74 35.48
N THR A 64 13.11 23.60 36.46
CA THR A 64 14.27 23.52 37.34
C THR A 64 13.84 23.24 38.78
N SER A 65 14.59 22.37 39.46
CA SER A 65 14.30 22.00 40.84
C SER A 65 14.58 23.10 41.87
N ARG A 66 15.28 24.16 41.47
CA ARG A 66 15.76 25.22 42.38
C ARG A 66 15.88 26.56 41.66
N ASP A 67 15.47 27.63 42.35
CA ASP A 67 15.69 29.02 41.92
C ASP A 67 17.19 29.35 41.87
N PRO A 68 17.70 29.99 40.80
CA PRO A 68 19.11 30.33 40.65
C PRO A 68 19.65 31.26 41.75
N SER A 69 18.78 32.05 42.39
CA SER A 69 19.10 32.94 43.50
C SER A 69 18.78 32.36 44.88
N TYR A 70 18.42 31.06 44.96
CA TYR A 70 18.01 30.45 46.23
C TYR A 70 19.12 30.45 47.28
N SER A 71 18.84 31.10 48.42
CA SER A 71 19.57 30.99 49.68
C SER A 71 18.69 30.38 50.78
N GLU A 72 19.27 29.58 51.68
CA GLU A 72 18.56 29.01 52.83
C GLU A 72 18.05 30.08 53.81
N SER A 73 18.64 31.29 53.79
CA SER A 73 18.19 32.45 54.58
C SER A 73 16.83 33.02 54.16
N ASP A 74 16.34 32.66 52.97
CA ASP A 74 15.17 33.31 52.35
C ASP A 74 13.84 32.64 52.74
N ILE A 75 13.88 31.49 53.42
CA ILE A 75 12.70 30.68 53.76
C ILE A 75 11.73 31.44 54.69
N THR A 76 12.22 32.43 55.43
CA THR A 76 11.45 33.25 56.39
C THR A 76 11.30 34.72 56.00
N ALA A 77 11.83 35.15 54.85
CA ALA A 77 11.80 36.54 54.40
C ALA A 77 10.60 36.83 53.49
N THR A 78 9.98 38.02 53.61
CA THR A 78 8.98 38.49 52.65
C THR A 78 9.69 38.82 51.33
N LEU A 79 9.56 37.93 50.35
CA LEU A 79 10.23 38.08 49.06
C LEU A 79 9.52 39.09 48.16
N PRO A 80 10.26 39.80 47.30
CA PRO A 80 9.66 40.61 46.25
C PRO A 80 8.85 39.72 45.28
N PRO A 81 7.85 40.29 44.58
CA PRO A 81 7.10 39.55 43.58
C PRO A 81 8.04 38.98 42.50
N PRO A 82 7.72 37.81 41.92
CA PRO A 82 8.60 37.16 40.96
C PRO A 82 8.70 38.00 39.68
N SER A 83 9.90 38.11 39.13
CA SER A 83 10.22 38.91 37.94
C SER A 83 11.10 38.10 36.99
N ILE A 84 11.04 38.42 35.69
CA ILE A 84 11.80 37.69 34.67
C ILE A 84 13.29 37.99 34.86
N ARG A 85 14.11 36.94 35.05
CA ARG A 85 15.56 37.04 35.23
C ARG A 85 16.31 36.23 34.17
N PRO A 86 17.44 36.74 33.64
CA PRO A 86 18.34 35.93 32.83
C PRO A 86 19.02 34.86 33.68
N ILE A 87 19.26 33.69 33.09
CA ILE A 87 19.97 32.58 33.75
C ILE A 87 21.21 32.19 32.94
N GLN A 88 22.32 31.99 33.64
CA GLN A 88 23.54 31.44 33.06
C GLN A 88 23.49 29.90 33.09
N THR A 89 24.08 29.23 32.10
CA THR A 89 24.00 27.76 31.98
C THR A 89 24.72 27.01 33.10
N ASP A 90 25.65 27.67 33.80
CA ASP A 90 26.37 27.17 34.96
C ASP A 90 25.67 27.47 36.31
N ALA A 91 24.52 28.15 36.29
CA ALA A 91 23.77 28.45 37.50
C ALA A 91 23.33 27.17 38.22
N ASN A 92 23.41 27.19 39.56
CA ASN A 92 23.00 26.05 40.38
C ASN A 92 21.47 26.01 40.56
N VAL A 93 20.80 25.43 39.57
CA VAL A 93 19.35 25.22 39.56
C VAL A 93 18.93 23.78 39.88
N GLY A 94 19.88 23.00 40.42
CA GLY A 94 19.71 21.57 40.65
C GLY A 94 19.45 20.79 39.37
N PHE A 95 18.63 19.73 39.45
CA PHE A 95 18.25 18.95 38.28
C PHE A 95 17.18 19.66 37.46
N VAL A 96 17.13 19.31 36.18
CA VAL A 96 16.32 19.98 35.17
C VAL A 96 15.47 18.95 34.42
N VAL A 97 14.22 19.29 34.12
CA VAL A 97 13.34 18.49 33.28
C VAL A 97 12.96 19.30 32.03
N LEU A 98 13.37 18.82 30.86
CA LEU A 98 12.93 19.34 29.57
C LEU A 98 11.62 18.65 29.18
N PHE A 99 10.63 19.43 28.77
CA PHE A 99 9.46 18.97 28.05
C PHE A 99 9.50 19.53 26.63
N THR A 100 9.35 18.70 25.61
CA THR A 100 9.02 19.16 24.26
C THR A 100 7.75 18.47 23.74
N PRO A 101 6.87 19.16 23.00
CA PRO A 101 5.64 18.57 22.48
C PRO A 101 5.85 17.30 21.62
N ASN A 102 6.98 17.21 20.92
CA ASN A 102 7.28 16.11 20.01
C ASN A 102 8.11 14.96 20.61
N GLN A 103 8.77 15.15 21.76
CA GLN A 103 9.58 14.11 22.41
C GLN A 103 9.19 13.82 23.86
N GLY A 104 8.31 14.63 24.47
CA GLY A 104 7.87 14.47 25.84
C GLY A 104 8.90 14.91 26.87
N LEU A 105 8.93 14.25 28.03
CA LEU A 105 9.74 14.61 29.19
C LEU A 105 11.14 13.97 29.19
N GLU A 106 12.15 14.73 29.59
CA GLU A 106 13.55 14.29 29.73
C GLU A 106 14.22 14.96 30.93
N ALA A 107 14.94 14.20 31.75
CA ALA A 107 15.65 14.75 32.90
C ALA A 107 17.16 14.84 32.69
N PHE A 108 17.74 15.91 33.22
CA PHE A 108 19.15 16.24 33.19
C PHE A 108 19.62 16.62 34.60
N ALA A 109 20.85 16.28 34.95
CA ALA A 109 21.37 16.56 36.29
C ALA A 109 21.67 18.06 36.52
N SER A 110 21.81 18.85 35.46
CA SER A 110 22.02 20.30 35.51
C SER A 110 21.60 20.98 34.22
N LEU A 111 21.46 22.31 34.26
CA LEU A 111 21.19 23.14 33.08
C LEU A 111 22.31 23.04 32.04
N ALA A 112 23.58 23.01 32.47
CA ALA A 112 24.73 22.83 31.58
C ALA A 112 24.68 21.50 30.79
N LEU A 113 24.18 20.41 31.39
CA LEU A 113 24.07 19.12 30.69
C LEU A 113 22.90 19.08 29.71
N LEU A 114 21.77 19.71 30.06
CA LEU A 114 20.68 19.94 29.12
C LEU A 114 21.18 20.75 27.91
N ASP A 115 21.87 21.85 28.17
CA ASP A 115 22.39 22.74 27.15
C ASP A 115 23.36 22.00 26.20
N LYS A 116 24.29 21.23 26.75
CA LYS A 116 25.21 20.38 25.96
C LYS A 116 24.47 19.37 25.08
N GLU A 117 23.41 18.74 25.59
CA GLU A 117 22.61 17.78 24.82
C GLU A 117 21.84 18.46 23.70
N LEU A 118 21.26 19.65 23.94
CA LEU A 118 20.58 20.44 22.91
C LEU A 118 21.54 20.83 21.77
N HIS A 119 22.77 21.24 22.09
CA HIS A 119 23.82 21.50 21.09
C HIS A 119 24.18 20.24 20.29
N ARG A 120 24.26 19.08 20.95
CA ARG A 120 24.51 17.79 20.26
C ARG A 120 23.38 17.45 19.29
N ARG A 121 22.12 17.62 19.69
CA ARG A 121 20.94 17.36 18.84
C ARG A 121 20.89 18.28 17.64
N LEU A 122 21.14 19.58 17.84
CA LEU A 122 21.20 20.56 16.77
C LEU A 122 22.21 20.16 15.67
N ASN A 123 23.34 19.58 16.09
CA ASN A 123 24.45 19.23 15.21
C ASN A 123 24.39 17.79 14.62
N LYS A 124 23.45 16.92 15.03
CA LYS A 124 23.31 15.55 14.48
C LYS A 124 22.19 15.46 13.42
N ASP A 125 22.49 14.86 12.27
CA ASP A 125 21.60 14.87 11.08
C ASP A 125 20.21 14.23 11.25
N HIS A 126 20.07 13.24 12.12
CA HIS A 126 18.77 12.58 12.35
C HIS A 126 18.03 13.12 13.57
N GLU A 127 18.63 14.03 14.35
CA GLU A 127 18.05 14.52 15.61
C GLU A 127 17.67 16.01 15.56
N PHE A 128 18.31 16.80 14.70
CA PHE A 128 18.06 18.25 14.62
C PHE A 128 16.60 18.58 14.25
N GLU A 129 15.93 17.71 13.49
CA GLU A 129 14.52 17.88 13.11
C GLU A 129 13.59 17.94 14.33
N SER A 130 13.95 17.27 15.42
CA SER A 130 13.17 17.36 16.67
C SER A 130 13.23 18.76 17.28
N VAL A 131 14.34 19.47 17.13
CA VAL A 131 14.48 20.86 17.56
C VAL A 131 13.77 21.78 16.57
N PHE A 132 13.96 21.55 15.26
CA PHE A 132 13.40 22.41 14.21
C PHE A 132 11.88 22.31 14.11
N ALA A 133 11.28 21.17 14.46
CA ALA A 133 9.83 21.01 14.48
C ALA A 133 9.12 21.95 15.47
N LEU A 134 9.85 22.50 16.45
CA LEU A 134 9.34 23.44 17.44
C LEU A 134 9.43 24.91 16.97
N LEU A 135 10.19 25.19 15.91
CA LEU A 135 10.32 26.53 15.36
C LEU A 135 9.15 26.86 14.44
N ALA A 136 8.71 28.12 14.45
CA ALA A 136 7.88 28.63 13.38
C ALA A 136 8.65 28.65 12.05
N ASP A 137 7.97 28.40 10.94
CA ASP A 137 8.55 28.24 9.60
C ASP A 137 9.36 29.47 9.17
N ARG A 138 8.95 30.66 9.62
CA ARG A 138 9.65 31.94 9.40
C ARG A 138 11.10 31.98 9.92
N TYR A 139 11.46 31.10 10.86
CA TYR A 139 12.81 31.01 11.42
C TYR A 139 13.67 29.95 10.72
N GLY A 140 13.11 29.25 9.72
CA GLY A 140 13.76 28.10 9.09
C GLY A 140 15.14 28.41 8.50
N GLU A 141 15.28 29.48 7.73
CA GLU A 141 16.56 29.85 7.11
C GLU A 141 17.63 30.22 8.15
N ARG A 142 17.27 31.03 9.15
CA ARG A 142 18.16 31.43 10.25
C ARG A 142 18.63 30.22 11.05
N ALA A 143 17.72 29.31 11.40
CA ALA A 143 18.05 28.09 12.13
C ALA A 143 18.96 27.16 11.32
N THR A 144 18.70 26.99 10.01
CA THR A 144 19.59 26.22 9.12
C THR A 144 20.98 26.84 9.04
N THR A 145 21.07 28.17 8.96
CA THR A 145 22.35 28.90 8.93
C THR A 145 23.13 28.71 10.22
N LEU A 146 22.46 28.80 11.38
CA LEU A 146 23.07 28.54 12.69
C LEU A 146 23.66 27.12 12.77
N ARG A 147 22.87 26.11 12.38
CA ARG A 147 23.33 24.71 12.36
C ARG A 147 24.56 24.50 11.49
N ASN A 148 24.61 25.13 10.31
CA ASN A 148 25.73 24.97 9.38
C ASN A 148 27.05 25.57 9.90
N LYS A 149 27.01 26.46 10.90
CA LYS A 149 28.22 26.95 11.58
C LYS A 149 28.81 25.90 12.54
N VAL A 150 28.07 24.82 12.84
CA VAL A 150 28.44 23.76 13.79
C VAL A 150 28.89 24.35 15.14
N GLN A 151 28.13 25.33 15.62
CA GLN A 151 28.45 26.03 16.85
C GLN A 151 28.24 25.10 18.05
N GLN A 152 29.24 25.04 18.95
CA GLN A 152 29.28 24.07 20.06
C GLN A 152 28.79 24.65 21.40
N ALA A 153 28.57 25.96 21.47
CA ALA A 153 28.11 26.65 22.67
C ALA A 153 27.35 27.93 22.31
N ASP A 154 26.56 28.44 23.25
CA ASP A 154 25.87 29.73 23.15
C ASP A 154 24.81 29.80 22.03
N CYS A 155 24.15 28.68 21.72
CA CYS A 155 23.05 28.63 20.74
C CYS A 155 21.65 28.71 21.35
N PHE A 156 21.53 28.58 22.68
CA PHE A 156 20.24 28.55 23.37
C PHE A 156 20.11 29.70 24.37
N ASP A 157 18.87 30.15 24.54
CA ASP A 157 18.46 31.14 25.53
C ASP A 157 17.30 30.59 26.37
N TYR A 158 17.28 30.95 27.65
CA TYR A 158 16.36 30.42 28.65
C TYR A 158 15.65 31.59 29.34
N THR A 159 14.36 31.77 29.05
CA THR A 159 13.57 32.92 29.56
C THR A 159 12.59 32.46 30.62
N GLU A 160 12.68 33.03 31.82
CA GLU A 160 11.82 32.63 32.95
C GLU A 160 10.33 32.86 32.66
N ILE A 161 9.49 31.88 33.00
CA ILE A 161 8.03 31.91 32.86
C ILE A 161 7.42 32.20 34.23
N LEU A 162 6.73 33.33 34.34
CA LEU A 162 6.09 33.75 35.60
C LEU A 162 4.65 33.25 35.74
N GLU A 163 3.94 33.13 34.62
CA GLU A 163 2.56 32.65 34.57
C GLU A 163 2.46 31.12 34.65
N SER A 164 1.25 30.58 34.45
CA SER A 164 1.05 29.13 34.37
C SER A 164 1.88 28.53 33.23
N VAL A 165 2.77 27.60 33.56
CA VAL A 165 3.64 26.93 32.57
C VAL A 165 2.84 26.19 31.49
N PHE A 166 1.65 25.69 31.81
CA PHE A 166 0.77 25.01 30.86
C PHE A 166 0.14 26.00 29.89
N SER A 167 -0.38 27.12 30.42
CA SER A 167 -0.93 28.19 29.59
C SER A 167 0.15 28.77 28.68
N ALA A 168 1.34 29.04 29.21
CA ALA A 168 2.48 29.54 28.43
C ALA A 168 2.90 28.57 27.32
N SER A 169 2.96 27.26 27.58
CA SER A 169 3.30 26.25 26.57
C SER A 169 2.23 26.13 25.48
N VAL A 170 0.94 26.10 25.85
CA VAL A 170 -0.17 26.04 24.88
C VAL A 170 -0.24 27.31 24.05
N GLU A 171 -0.15 28.48 24.69
CA GLU A 171 -0.14 29.77 24.01
C GLU A 171 1.05 29.88 23.06
N SER A 172 2.24 29.43 23.49
CA SER A 172 3.42 29.39 22.63
C SER A 172 3.19 28.53 21.38
N GLN A 173 2.57 27.35 21.50
CA GLN A 173 2.23 26.51 20.32
C GLN A 173 1.16 27.14 19.43
N TYR A 174 0.18 27.83 20.02
CA TYR A 174 -0.81 28.60 19.26
C TYR A 174 -0.15 29.76 18.50
N GLN A 175 0.80 30.46 19.13
CA GLN A 175 1.61 31.48 18.47
C GLN A 175 2.44 30.91 17.33
N LYS A 176 3.00 29.70 17.45
CA LYS A 176 3.65 29.00 16.33
C LYS A 176 2.69 28.86 15.15
N LEU A 177 1.47 28.39 15.40
CA LEU A 177 0.46 28.20 14.37
C LEU A 177 0.08 29.51 13.67
N ILE A 178 -0.11 30.59 14.45
CA ILE A 178 -0.35 31.93 13.91
C ILE A 178 0.83 32.35 13.02
N GLN A 179 2.07 32.15 13.47
CA GLN A 179 3.26 32.51 12.71
C GLN A 179 3.43 31.68 11.45
N ASP A 180 3.14 30.37 11.50
CA ASP A 180 3.20 29.48 10.34
C ASP A 180 2.11 29.85 9.32
N PHE A 181 0.89 30.15 9.79
CA PHE A 181 -0.19 30.68 8.97
C PHE A 181 0.22 31.99 8.29
N MET A 182 0.73 32.97 9.07
CA MET A 182 1.20 34.25 8.55
C MET A 182 2.35 34.08 7.57
N PHE A 183 3.28 33.16 7.84
CA PHE A 183 4.39 32.84 6.96
C PHE A 183 3.88 32.26 5.64
N MET A 184 2.96 31.28 5.68
CA MET A 184 2.37 30.70 4.47
C MET A 184 1.62 31.74 3.64
N VAL A 185 0.81 32.59 4.29
CA VAL A 185 0.17 33.73 3.60
C VAL A 185 1.23 34.65 2.97
N GLY A 186 2.31 34.94 3.69
CA GLY A 186 3.44 35.73 3.19
C GLY A 186 4.13 35.10 1.98
N VAL A 187 4.34 33.78 1.98
CA VAL A 187 4.89 33.02 0.85
C VAL A 187 4.01 33.20 -0.40
N TYR A 188 2.68 33.10 -0.27
CA TYR A 188 1.78 33.34 -1.39
C TYR A 188 1.71 34.81 -1.82
N GLN A 189 1.74 35.76 -0.88
CA GLN A 189 1.77 37.19 -1.19
C GLN A 189 3.04 37.59 -1.95
N ALA A 190 4.19 37.05 -1.57
CA ALA A 190 5.48 37.33 -2.19
C ALA A 190 5.57 36.79 -3.64
N ARG A 191 4.77 35.79 -4.00
CA ARG A 191 4.66 35.28 -5.39
C ARG A 191 3.92 36.24 -6.34
N GLY A 192 3.17 37.22 -5.80
CA GLY A 192 2.56 38.32 -6.56
C GLY A 192 1.16 38.05 -7.12
N VAL A 193 0.54 39.09 -7.70
CA VAL A 193 -0.90 39.17 -8.07
C VAL A 193 -1.34 38.20 -9.17
N GLN A 194 -0.41 37.57 -9.88
CA GLN A 194 -0.68 36.60 -10.96
C GLN A 194 -0.62 35.13 -10.48
N THR A 195 -0.41 34.90 -9.18
CA THR A 195 -0.26 33.56 -8.60
C THR A 195 -1.60 32.85 -8.48
N ASP A 196 -1.62 31.55 -8.75
CA ASP A 196 -2.78 30.71 -8.44
C ASP A 196 -2.96 30.57 -6.93
N MET A 197 -4.01 31.18 -6.40
CA MET A 197 -4.39 31.06 -5.00
C MET A 197 -5.29 29.84 -4.74
N SER A 198 -5.61 29.02 -5.75
CA SER A 198 -6.50 27.86 -5.59
C SER A 198 -5.97 26.80 -4.62
N GLN A 199 -4.66 26.69 -4.49
CA GLN A 199 -4.01 25.76 -3.54
C GLN A 199 -3.85 26.36 -2.14
N LEU A 200 -4.09 27.67 -1.96
CA LEU A 200 -3.91 28.32 -0.67
C LEU A 200 -4.78 27.70 0.44
N PRO A 201 -6.08 27.38 0.23
CA PRO A 201 -6.88 26.70 1.25
C PRO A 201 -6.24 25.39 1.72
N ASP A 202 -5.86 24.50 0.80
CA ASP A 202 -5.25 23.21 1.14
C ASP A 202 -3.89 23.38 1.84
N SER A 203 -3.07 24.33 1.38
CA SER A 203 -1.79 24.68 2.04
C SER A 203 -2.00 25.20 3.46
N LEU A 204 -3.02 26.03 3.67
CA LEU A 204 -3.38 26.55 4.98
C LEU A 204 -3.98 25.47 5.88
N ASP A 205 -4.81 24.57 5.35
CA ASP A 205 -5.35 23.42 6.10
C ASP A 205 -4.21 22.52 6.58
N LEU A 206 -3.23 22.20 5.70
CA LEU A 206 -2.04 21.42 6.07
C LEU A 206 -1.14 22.11 7.10
N THR A 207 -1.06 23.45 7.03
CA THR A 207 -0.27 24.30 7.93
C THR A 207 -0.94 24.46 9.29
N THR A 208 -2.26 24.57 9.32
CA THR A 208 -3.07 24.80 10.52
C THR A 208 -3.62 23.53 11.16
N ASP A 209 -3.13 22.36 10.74
CA ASP A 209 -3.52 21.06 11.27
C ASP A 209 -3.16 20.91 12.76
N MET A 210 -4.13 21.21 13.61
CA MET A 210 -4.04 21.14 15.06
C MET A 210 -3.75 19.72 15.57
N SER A 211 -4.08 18.68 14.79
CA SER A 211 -3.80 17.30 15.19
C SER A 211 -2.31 17.03 15.34
N LYS A 212 -1.46 17.77 14.59
CA LYS A 212 0.00 17.67 14.66
C LYS A 212 0.59 18.30 15.92
N LEU A 213 -0.05 19.34 16.46
CA LEU A 213 0.44 20.04 17.67
C LEU A 213 0.23 19.22 18.94
N PHE A 214 -0.91 18.53 19.05
CA PHE A 214 -1.30 17.78 20.26
C PHE A 214 -1.24 16.26 20.09
N SER A 215 -0.52 15.78 19.06
CA SER A 215 -0.40 14.34 18.80
C SER A 215 0.45 13.65 19.86
N LEU A 216 -0.10 12.62 20.51
CA LEU A 216 0.65 11.76 21.42
C LEU A 216 1.60 10.79 20.71
N SER A 217 1.47 10.63 19.39
CA SER A 217 2.25 9.64 18.62
C SER A 217 3.76 9.87 18.72
N GLY A 218 4.21 11.12 18.63
CA GLY A 218 5.62 11.49 18.77
C GLY A 218 6.16 11.19 20.18
N VAL A 219 5.39 11.55 21.21
CA VAL A 219 5.74 11.30 22.62
C VAL A 219 5.83 9.81 22.93
N LEU A 220 4.88 9.00 22.43
CA LEU A 220 4.90 7.55 22.62
C LEU A 220 6.12 6.91 21.94
N MET A 221 6.43 7.30 20.70
CA MET A 221 7.61 6.80 20.00
C MET A 221 8.92 7.22 20.69
N ALA A 222 8.99 8.46 21.18
CA ALA A 222 10.13 8.96 21.93
C ALA A 222 10.31 8.20 23.25
N ARG A 223 9.23 7.90 23.97
CA ARG A 223 9.25 7.05 25.18
C ARG A 223 9.81 5.67 24.87
N GLU A 224 9.34 5.00 23.82
CA GLU A 224 9.83 3.67 23.43
C GLU A 224 11.32 3.68 23.10
N THR A 225 11.78 4.74 22.43
CA THR A 225 13.20 4.96 22.13
C THR A 225 14.02 5.15 23.41
N LYS A 226 13.54 6.00 24.34
CA LYS A 226 14.19 6.26 25.64
C LYS A 226 14.28 5.00 26.48
N ARG A 227 13.18 4.24 26.57
CA ARG A 227 13.10 2.98 27.30
C ARG A 227 14.09 1.95 26.74
N SER A 228 14.08 1.77 25.42
CA SER A 228 15.03 0.87 24.75
C SER A 228 16.49 1.25 25.01
N LYS A 229 16.81 2.56 24.99
CA LYS A 229 18.16 3.06 25.32
C LYS A 229 18.52 2.82 26.80
N ALA A 230 17.59 3.02 27.73
CA ALA A 230 17.83 2.81 29.15
C ALA A 230 18.05 1.32 29.48
N GLU A 231 17.25 0.45 28.87
CA GLU A 231 17.36 -1.00 29.01
C GLU A 231 18.68 -1.52 28.43
N LEU A 232 19.10 -1.01 27.25
CA LEU A 232 20.41 -1.35 26.69
C LEU A 232 21.55 -0.94 27.62
N ASN A 233 21.47 0.28 28.18
CA ASN A 233 22.46 0.75 29.14
C ASN A 233 22.49 -0.11 30.40
N ALA A 234 21.33 -0.45 30.96
CA ALA A 234 21.23 -1.28 32.16
C ALA A 234 21.82 -2.67 31.91
N PHE A 235 21.47 -3.29 30.79
CA PHE A 235 22.02 -4.55 30.34
C PHE A 235 23.56 -4.49 30.22
N LEU A 236 24.10 -3.53 29.47
CA LEU A 236 25.54 -3.43 29.25
C LEU A 236 26.32 -3.04 30.51
N ARG A 237 25.73 -2.33 31.48
CA ARG A 237 26.41 -2.00 32.76
C ARG A 237 26.81 -3.24 33.56
N THR A 238 26.08 -4.35 33.40
CA THR A 238 26.38 -5.62 34.10
C THR A 238 27.50 -6.42 33.44
N ALA A 239 27.90 -6.06 32.21
CA ALA A 239 28.92 -6.77 31.44
C ALA A 239 30.35 -6.30 31.76
N SER A 240 31.31 -7.22 31.65
CA SER A 240 32.75 -6.89 31.63
C SER A 240 33.12 -6.07 30.38
N GLU A 241 34.19 -5.28 30.44
CA GLU A 241 34.67 -4.53 29.27
C GLU A 241 35.00 -5.43 28.07
N THR A 242 35.50 -6.64 28.34
CA THR A 242 35.75 -7.65 27.30
C THR A 242 34.47 -8.15 26.65
N ASP A 243 33.41 -8.41 27.43
CA ASP A 243 32.14 -8.89 26.89
C ASP A 243 31.42 -7.79 26.12
N LYS A 244 31.50 -6.54 26.60
CA LYS A 244 30.97 -5.36 25.89
C LYS A 244 31.63 -5.18 24.51
N ALA A 245 32.96 -5.27 24.44
CA ALA A 245 33.69 -5.17 23.19
C ALA A 245 33.36 -6.33 22.22
N ALA A 246 33.27 -7.56 22.75
CA ALA A 246 32.90 -8.73 21.97
C ALA A 246 31.46 -8.64 21.43
N TRP A 247 30.50 -8.19 22.25
CA TRP A 247 29.12 -7.96 21.85
C TRP A 247 29.03 -6.89 20.76
N ALA A 248 29.68 -5.74 20.95
CA ALA A 248 29.68 -4.67 19.95
C ALA A 248 30.26 -5.10 18.59
N ALA A 249 31.32 -5.92 18.60
CA ALA A 249 31.89 -6.49 17.38
C ALA A 249 30.92 -7.49 16.71
N ALA A 250 30.37 -8.44 17.48
CA ALA A 250 29.43 -9.44 16.96
C ALA A 250 28.16 -8.81 16.38
N THR A 251 27.62 -7.78 17.03
CA THR A 251 26.46 -7.03 16.54
C THR A 251 26.78 -6.29 15.24
N ARG A 252 27.98 -5.69 15.12
CA ARG A 252 28.42 -5.05 13.87
C ARG A 252 28.49 -6.05 12.72
N ASP A 253 29.11 -7.21 12.94
CA ASP A 253 29.24 -8.27 11.94
C ASP A 253 27.87 -8.80 11.50
N TYR A 254 26.96 -8.99 12.45
CA TYR A 254 25.58 -9.41 12.18
C TYR A 254 24.84 -8.39 11.31
N LEU A 255 24.86 -7.10 11.69
CA LEU A 255 24.19 -6.04 10.92
C LEU A 255 24.77 -5.90 9.51
N GLN A 256 26.08 -6.05 9.34
CA GLN A 256 26.74 -6.01 8.04
C GLN A 256 26.33 -7.20 7.15
N VAL A 257 26.33 -8.42 7.71
CA VAL A 257 25.89 -9.63 6.99
C VAL A 257 24.42 -9.51 6.60
N LEU A 258 23.58 -9.04 7.51
CA LEU A 258 22.16 -8.84 7.28
C LEU A 258 21.91 -7.82 6.15
N GLN A 259 22.63 -6.70 6.15
CA GLN A 259 22.57 -5.70 5.08
C GLN A 259 22.95 -6.30 3.72
N SER A 260 24.02 -7.10 3.67
CA SER A 260 24.46 -7.76 2.43
C SER A 260 23.48 -8.81 1.91
N ALA A 261 22.87 -9.60 2.81
CA ALA A 261 21.90 -10.64 2.47
C ALA A 261 20.57 -10.03 1.97
N CYS A 262 20.14 -8.90 2.54
CA CYS A 262 18.96 -8.18 2.10
C CYS A 262 19.15 -7.51 0.72
N ALA A 263 20.35 -6.99 0.42
CA ALA A 263 20.66 -6.33 -0.85
C ALA A 263 20.79 -7.28 -2.04
N ALA A 264 21.10 -8.57 -1.80
CA ALA A 264 21.45 -9.50 -2.87
C ALA A 264 20.26 -10.15 -3.59
N ASP A 265 19.04 -10.12 -3.03
CA ASP A 265 17.86 -10.75 -3.64
C ASP A 265 16.52 -10.53 -2.92
N GLY A 266 16.47 -9.92 -1.72
CA GLY A 266 15.27 -9.95 -0.89
C GLY A 266 14.76 -11.39 -0.70
N LEU A 267 15.47 -12.20 0.09
CA LEU A 267 15.17 -13.63 0.18
C LEU A 267 13.76 -13.85 0.77
N PRO A 268 12.78 -14.41 0.03
CA PRO A 268 11.53 -14.85 0.64
C PRO A 268 11.83 -15.87 1.73
N SER A 269 11.09 -15.82 2.84
CA SER A 269 11.30 -16.79 3.91
C SER A 269 11.01 -18.20 3.40
N ILE A 270 11.85 -19.16 3.79
CA ILE A 270 11.66 -20.58 3.50
C ILE A 270 10.25 -21.04 3.90
N SER A 271 9.68 -20.48 4.98
CA SER A 271 8.33 -20.84 5.44
C SER A 271 7.20 -20.36 4.53
N GLN A 272 7.38 -19.25 3.79
CA GLN A 272 6.36 -18.71 2.88
C GLN A 272 6.07 -19.67 1.72
N PHE A 273 7.06 -20.48 1.33
CA PHE A 273 6.88 -21.53 0.33
C PHE A 273 5.95 -22.66 0.79
N GLY A 274 5.70 -22.79 2.10
CA GLY A 274 4.77 -23.77 2.66
C GLY A 274 3.35 -23.23 2.89
N ASP A 275 3.08 -21.97 2.56
CA ASP A 275 1.79 -21.33 2.81
C ASP A 275 0.78 -21.61 1.69
N ARG A 276 -0.50 -21.71 2.06
CA ARG A 276 -1.59 -22.05 1.13
C ARG A 276 -1.72 -21.07 -0.03
N THR A 277 -1.46 -19.78 0.21
CA THR A 277 -1.50 -18.75 -0.84
C THR A 277 -0.46 -19.02 -1.93
N ALA A 278 0.79 -19.31 -1.56
CA ALA A 278 1.85 -19.63 -2.52
C ALA A 278 1.53 -20.89 -3.34
N LEU A 279 0.93 -21.89 -2.69
CA LEU A 279 0.46 -23.11 -3.36
C LEU A 279 -0.70 -22.85 -4.32
N LEU A 280 -1.69 -22.03 -3.94
CA LEU A 280 -2.80 -21.64 -4.80
C LEU A 280 -2.33 -20.81 -6.01
N ASP A 281 -1.38 -19.89 -5.81
CA ASP A 281 -0.79 -19.10 -6.90
C ASP A 281 -0.01 -19.97 -7.89
N TYR A 282 0.74 -20.96 -7.37
CA TYR A 282 1.39 -21.98 -8.19
C TYR A 282 0.36 -22.77 -9.01
N SER A 283 -0.71 -23.22 -8.34
CA SER A 283 -1.79 -23.98 -8.97
C SER A 283 -2.49 -23.18 -10.07
N ARG A 284 -2.83 -21.92 -9.80
CA ARG A 284 -3.50 -21.03 -10.75
C ARG A 284 -2.63 -20.84 -11.99
N THR A 285 -1.34 -20.56 -11.78
CA THR A 285 -0.38 -20.37 -12.88
C THR A 285 -0.30 -21.61 -13.78
N ARG A 286 -0.15 -22.80 -13.19
CA ARG A 286 -0.11 -24.07 -13.94
C ARG A 286 -1.41 -24.38 -14.67
N LEU A 287 -2.55 -24.12 -14.02
CA LEU A 287 -3.86 -24.30 -14.65
C LEU A 287 -4.05 -23.34 -15.82
N SER A 288 -3.72 -22.06 -15.66
CA SER A 288 -3.80 -21.07 -16.75
C SER A 288 -2.95 -21.50 -17.94
N GLU A 289 -1.71 -21.93 -17.71
CA GLU A 289 -0.82 -22.44 -18.76
C GLU A 289 -1.46 -23.63 -19.51
N VAL A 290 -2.01 -24.62 -18.80
CA VAL A 290 -2.56 -25.82 -19.42
C VAL A 290 -3.91 -25.55 -20.10
N LEU A 291 -4.78 -24.72 -19.51
CA LEU A 291 -6.05 -24.31 -20.11
C LEU A 291 -5.82 -23.59 -21.45
N GLU A 292 -4.85 -22.69 -21.50
CA GLU A 292 -4.51 -21.98 -22.73
C GLU A 292 -3.92 -22.94 -23.78
N ILE A 293 -2.93 -23.75 -23.38
CA ILE A 293 -2.16 -24.58 -24.31
C ILE A 293 -2.94 -25.80 -24.82
N GLN A 294 -3.63 -26.52 -23.94
CA GLN A 294 -4.30 -27.79 -24.29
C GLN A 294 -5.76 -27.60 -24.69
N TYR A 295 -6.44 -26.58 -24.14
CA TYR A 295 -7.87 -26.38 -24.36
C TYR A 295 -8.21 -25.08 -25.10
N GLY A 296 -7.24 -24.17 -25.30
CA GLY A 296 -7.47 -22.87 -25.96
C GLY A 296 -8.32 -21.90 -25.12
N ILE A 297 -8.34 -22.09 -23.80
CA ILE A 297 -9.18 -21.37 -22.85
C ILE A 297 -8.35 -20.30 -22.14
N ASP A 298 -8.72 -19.03 -22.30
CA ASP A 298 -8.10 -17.85 -21.66
C ASP A 298 -8.91 -17.35 -20.44
N ALA A 299 -9.67 -18.26 -19.82
CA ALA A 299 -10.44 -17.95 -18.61
C ALA A 299 -9.57 -18.12 -17.36
N ASP A 300 -9.72 -17.21 -16.40
CA ASP A 300 -9.07 -17.31 -15.10
C ASP A 300 -9.57 -18.57 -14.34
N PRO A 301 -8.69 -19.51 -13.94
CA PRO A 301 -9.07 -20.68 -13.17
C PRO A 301 -9.82 -20.37 -11.86
N ASP A 302 -9.62 -19.17 -11.29
CA ASP A 302 -10.34 -18.74 -10.08
C ASP A 302 -11.80 -18.32 -10.34
N ASP A 303 -12.13 -17.96 -11.58
CA ASP A 303 -13.49 -17.62 -11.99
C ASP A 303 -14.30 -18.86 -12.42
N ILE A 304 -13.61 -19.95 -12.78
CA ILE A 304 -14.23 -21.25 -13.09
C ILE A 304 -14.60 -21.95 -11.78
N ARG A 305 -15.88 -21.99 -11.46
CA ARG A 305 -16.43 -22.66 -10.27
C ARG A 305 -16.91 -24.07 -10.60
N VAL A 306 -16.43 -25.04 -9.82
CA VAL A 306 -16.87 -26.43 -9.86
C VAL A 306 -17.81 -26.69 -8.69
N THR A 307 -19.10 -26.85 -8.97
CA THR A 307 -20.12 -27.17 -7.97
C THR A 307 -20.44 -28.66 -7.99
N ILE A 308 -20.06 -29.37 -6.94
CA ILE A 308 -20.18 -30.82 -6.79
C ILE A 308 -21.34 -31.14 -5.85
N ARG A 309 -22.31 -31.95 -6.30
CA ARG A 309 -23.42 -32.42 -5.45
C ARG A 309 -23.19 -33.87 -5.00
N ARG A 310 -22.58 -34.05 -3.82
CA ARG A 310 -22.32 -35.39 -3.27
C ARG A 310 -23.50 -35.90 -2.44
N PRO A 311 -23.87 -37.20 -2.53
CA PRO A 311 -24.78 -37.82 -1.57
C PRO A 311 -24.25 -37.67 -0.15
N ASN A 312 -25.10 -37.35 0.81
CA ASN A 312 -24.73 -37.31 2.22
C ASN A 312 -25.02 -38.68 2.83
N PRO A 313 -24.02 -39.56 3.04
CA PRO A 313 -24.29 -40.81 3.73
C PRO A 313 -24.67 -40.46 5.17
N ALA A 314 -25.83 -40.94 5.63
CA ALA A 314 -26.14 -40.86 7.05
C ALA A 314 -25.06 -41.60 7.85
N GLY A 315 -24.76 -41.14 9.07
CA GLY A 315 -23.85 -41.87 9.94
C GLY A 315 -24.42 -43.24 10.29
N GLY A 316 -23.73 -44.32 9.94
CA GLY A 316 -24.14 -45.68 10.24
C GLY A 316 -23.18 -46.73 9.66
N ILE A 317 -23.18 -47.93 10.26
CA ILE A 317 -22.49 -49.11 9.72
C ILE A 317 -23.40 -49.71 8.64
N TYR A 318 -22.93 -49.80 7.40
CA TYR A 318 -23.71 -50.34 6.27
C TYR A 318 -23.11 -51.65 5.77
N PHE A 319 -23.97 -52.64 5.54
CA PHE A 319 -23.61 -53.88 4.86
C PHE A 319 -23.72 -53.71 3.35
N SER A 320 -22.91 -54.46 2.61
CA SER A 320 -22.87 -54.42 1.14
C SER A 320 -24.28 -54.72 0.56
N GLY A 321 -24.86 -53.74 -0.14
CA GLY A 321 -26.20 -53.84 -0.76
C GLY A 321 -27.32 -53.01 -0.12
N ALA A 322 -27.11 -52.38 1.04
CA ALA A 322 -28.12 -51.52 1.67
C ALA A 322 -28.11 -50.09 1.10
N ARG A 323 -29.29 -49.53 0.77
CA ARG A 323 -29.43 -48.11 0.39
C ARG A 323 -29.52 -47.24 1.66
N PRO A 324 -28.64 -46.24 1.85
CA PRO A 324 -28.71 -45.37 3.02
C PRO A 324 -29.98 -44.52 2.97
N ASN A 325 -30.78 -44.55 4.05
CA ASN A 325 -31.93 -43.68 4.23
C ASN A 325 -31.52 -42.54 5.19
N PRO A 326 -31.50 -41.27 4.76
CA PRO A 326 -31.10 -40.17 5.62
C PRO A 326 -32.08 -40.01 6.80
N GLN A 327 -31.55 -39.74 8.00
CA GLN A 327 -32.37 -39.42 9.17
C GLN A 327 -33.29 -38.22 8.87
N THR A 328 -34.52 -38.25 9.37
CA THR A 328 -35.54 -37.22 9.14
C THR A 328 -35.00 -35.85 9.56
N GLY A 329 -34.80 -34.94 8.60
CA GLY A 329 -34.29 -33.58 8.83
C GLY A 329 -32.87 -33.30 8.31
N GLN A 330 -32.09 -34.30 7.88
CA GLN A 330 -30.78 -34.07 7.24
C GLN A 330 -30.90 -33.94 5.70
N ALA A 331 -30.14 -33.02 5.12
CA ALA A 331 -30.06 -32.86 3.68
C ALA A 331 -29.50 -34.13 3.01
N ARG A 332 -30.22 -34.66 2.00
CA ARG A 332 -29.84 -35.88 1.26
C ARG A 332 -28.52 -35.74 0.46
N TYR A 333 -28.08 -34.50 0.25
CA TYR A 333 -26.89 -34.16 -0.51
C TYR A 333 -26.13 -33.03 0.17
N LYS A 334 -24.80 -33.09 0.12
CA LYS A 334 -23.90 -31.99 0.46
C LYS A 334 -23.45 -31.34 -0.85
N VAL A 335 -23.66 -30.04 -0.98
CA VAL A 335 -23.17 -29.24 -2.11
C VAL A 335 -21.86 -28.58 -1.69
N GLN A 336 -20.83 -28.71 -2.51
CA GLN A 336 -19.56 -28.01 -2.37
C GLN A 336 -19.27 -27.25 -3.66
N THR A 337 -18.87 -25.99 -3.54
CA THR A 337 -18.43 -25.17 -4.68
C THR A 337 -17.00 -24.73 -4.43
N LYS A 338 -16.12 -24.93 -5.41
CA LYS A 338 -14.70 -24.56 -5.36
C LYS A 338 -14.29 -23.86 -6.65
N THR A 339 -13.22 -23.07 -6.63
CA THR A 339 -12.56 -22.68 -7.88
C THR A 339 -11.85 -23.88 -8.52
N LEU A 340 -11.52 -23.78 -9.81
CA LEU A 340 -10.70 -24.80 -10.47
C LEU A 340 -9.30 -24.88 -9.83
N THR A 341 -8.75 -23.73 -9.39
CA THR A 341 -7.51 -23.65 -8.62
C THR A 341 -7.57 -24.44 -7.31
N GLU A 342 -8.59 -24.22 -6.49
CA GLU A 342 -8.77 -24.92 -5.23
C GLU A 342 -8.98 -26.42 -5.45
N LEU A 343 -9.72 -26.80 -6.50
CA LEU A 343 -9.95 -28.20 -6.85
C LEU A 343 -8.65 -28.89 -7.29
N ALA A 344 -7.80 -28.21 -8.05
CA ALA A 344 -6.54 -28.79 -8.52
C ALA A 344 -5.54 -29.05 -7.39
N VAL A 345 -5.51 -28.19 -6.37
CA VAL A 345 -4.71 -28.41 -5.15
C VAL A 345 -5.18 -29.65 -4.38
N GLU A 346 -6.49 -29.89 -4.33
CA GLU A 346 -7.06 -31.02 -3.59
C GLU A 346 -7.11 -32.34 -4.37
N ASN A 347 -6.95 -32.26 -5.68
CA ASN A 347 -7.05 -33.36 -6.63
C ASN A 347 -8.45 -34.03 -6.70
N VAL A 348 -8.63 -34.95 -7.65
CA VAL A 348 -9.88 -35.71 -7.85
C VAL A 348 -9.54 -37.20 -7.96
N GLU A 349 -10.27 -38.06 -7.24
CA GLU A 349 -10.04 -39.51 -7.24
C GLU A 349 -10.35 -40.17 -8.60
N TYR A 350 -9.60 -41.21 -8.99
CA TYR A 350 -9.74 -41.86 -10.30
C TYR A 350 -11.14 -42.44 -10.52
N PHE A 351 -11.71 -43.10 -9.50
CA PHE A 351 -13.02 -43.76 -9.58
C PHE A 351 -14.19 -42.90 -9.09
N ASP A 352 -14.01 -41.58 -8.86
CA ASP A 352 -15.11 -40.70 -8.45
C ASP A 352 -16.07 -40.46 -9.63
N GLN A 353 -16.99 -41.41 -9.84
CA GLN A 353 -18.07 -41.34 -10.84
C GLN A 353 -19.10 -40.26 -10.45
N VAL A 354 -19.24 -39.98 -9.14
CA VAL A 354 -20.14 -38.95 -8.63
C VAL A 354 -19.66 -37.57 -9.06
N PHE A 355 -18.33 -37.33 -9.09
CA PHE A 355 -17.76 -36.09 -9.58
C PHE A 355 -18.17 -35.81 -11.03
N VAL A 356 -18.00 -36.77 -11.93
CA VAL A 356 -18.32 -36.58 -13.36
C VAL A 356 -19.83 -36.40 -13.57
N ASP A 357 -20.64 -37.23 -12.88
CA ASP A 357 -22.10 -37.26 -13.10
C ASP A 357 -22.87 -36.13 -12.39
N LYS A 358 -22.30 -35.54 -11.34
CA LYS A 358 -23.01 -34.61 -10.44
C LYS A 358 -22.33 -33.25 -10.27
N SER A 359 -21.23 -32.98 -10.98
CA SER A 359 -20.61 -31.65 -10.99
C SER A 359 -21.21 -30.75 -12.05
N ARG A 360 -21.25 -29.46 -11.77
CA ARG A 360 -21.62 -28.40 -12.71
C ARG A 360 -20.54 -27.34 -12.72
N LEU A 361 -20.21 -26.86 -13.90
CA LEU A 361 -19.24 -25.79 -14.09
C LEU A 361 -19.98 -24.47 -14.30
N SER A 362 -19.46 -23.41 -13.70
CA SER A 362 -19.93 -22.06 -13.95
C SER A 362 -18.78 -21.07 -14.00
N LEU A 363 -18.87 -20.09 -14.90
CA LEU A 363 -17.95 -18.97 -15.01
C LEU A 363 -18.75 -17.71 -14.68
N ASN A 364 -18.31 -16.92 -13.70
CA ASN A 364 -19.02 -15.71 -13.27
C ASN A 364 -20.52 -15.95 -12.95
N ASN A 365 -20.82 -17.07 -12.28
CA ASN A 365 -22.17 -17.54 -11.93
C ASN A 365 -23.09 -17.90 -13.11
N GLN A 366 -22.55 -18.01 -14.33
CA GLN A 366 -23.27 -18.53 -15.50
C GLN A 366 -22.79 -19.95 -15.85
N PRO A 367 -23.65 -20.82 -16.40
CA PRO A 367 -23.23 -22.14 -16.85
C PRO A 367 -22.03 -22.08 -17.80
N TYR A 368 -20.98 -22.87 -17.53
CA TYR A 368 -19.77 -22.93 -18.34
C TYR A 368 -19.71 -24.25 -19.11
N THR A 369 -19.55 -24.17 -20.44
CA THR A 369 -19.69 -25.33 -21.35
C THR A 369 -18.43 -25.65 -22.14
N GLU A 370 -17.39 -24.82 -22.08
CA GLU A 370 -16.13 -25.06 -22.82
C GLU A 370 -15.32 -26.22 -22.22
N LEU A 371 -15.47 -26.48 -20.92
CA LEU A 371 -14.98 -27.68 -20.26
C LEU A 371 -16.13 -28.59 -19.87
N THR A 372 -15.86 -29.90 -19.85
CA THR A 372 -16.75 -30.88 -19.23
C THR A 372 -16.24 -31.24 -17.84
N PRO A 373 -17.09 -31.74 -16.92
CA PRO A 373 -16.60 -32.29 -15.65
C PRO A 373 -15.55 -33.40 -15.83
N GLN A 374 -15.61 -34.17 -16.92
CA GLN A 374 -14.60 -35.16 -17.25
C GLN A 374 -13.26 -34.50 -17.62
N HIS A 375 -13.27 -33.47 -18.47
CA HIS A 375 -12.06 -32.71 -18.80
C HIS A 375 -11.43 -32.07 -17.56
N VAL A 376 -12.25 -31.53 -16.65
CA VAL A 376 -11.76 -30.98 -15.37
C VAL A 376 -11.11 -32.06 -14.51
N LYS A 377 -11.70 -33.26 -14.44
CA LYS A 377 -11.13 -34.40 -13.71
C LYS A 377 -9.78 -34.83 -14.29
N ASP A 378 -9.69 -34.95 -15.60
CA ASP A 378 -8.47 -35.37 -16.29
C ASP A 378 -7.36 -34.31 -16.13
N LEU A 379 -7.70 -33.03 -16.35
CA LEU A 379 -6.80 -31.89 -16.17
C LEU A 379 -6.20 -31.84 -14.77
N VAL A 380 -7.03 -31.90 -13.73
CA VAL A 380 -6.58 -31.83 -12.33
C VAL A 380 -5.64 -33.00 -12.00
N ARG A 381 -5.94 -34.20 -12.48
CA ARG A 381 -5.14 -35.41 -12.21
C ARG A 381 -3.84 -35.45 -12.99
N GLU A 382 -3.82 -34.95 -14.22
CA GLU A 382 -2.61 -34.89 -15.06
C GLU A 382 -1.64 -33.82 -14.56
N LEU A 383 -2.15 -32.65 -14.15
CA LEU A 383 -1.33 -31.59 -13.57
C LEU A 383 -0.67 -31.98 -12.26
N ASP A 384 -1.33 -32.84 -11.47
CA ASP A 384 -0.86 -33.33 -10.16
C ASP A 384 -0.13 -32.26 -9.35
N ILE A 385 -0.87 -31.19 -9.02
CA ILE A 385 -0.30 -29.99 -8.37
C ILE A 385 0.43 -30.36 -7.07
N GLY A 386 -0.03 -31.38 -6.35
CA GLY A 386 0.64 -31.91 -5.16
C GLY A 386 2.08 -32.36 -5.46
N SER A 387 2.26 -33.32 -6.37
CA SER A 387 3.59 -33.83 -6.73
C SER A 387 4.45 -32.77 -7.44
N ALA A 388 3.85 -31.99 -8.34
CA ALA A 388 4.55 -30.99 -9.13
C ALA A 388 5.12 -29.86 -8.24
N TYR A 389 4.35 -29.41 -7.25
CA TYR A 389 4.79 -28.38 -6.32
C TYR A 389 5.89 -28.87 -5.37
N GLU A 390 5.76 -30.10 -4.86
CA GLU A 390 6.80 -30.73 -4.04
C GLU A 390 8.14 -30.81 -4.80
N GLY A 391 8.10 -31.24 -6.07
CA GLY A 391 9.28 -31.28 -6.95
C GLY A 391 9.89 -29.90 -7.18
N PHE A 392 9.06 -28.89 -7.42
CA PHE A 392 9.49 -27.50 -7.57
C PHE A 392 10.19 -26.97 -6.31
N LEU A 393 9.62 -27.18 -5.13
CA LEU A 393 10.18 -26.73 -3.86
C LEU A 393 11.49 -27.47 -3.54
N THR A 394 11.57 -28.77 -3.81
CA THR A 394 12.79 -29.56 -3.67
C THR A 394 13.92 -28.99 -4.53
N ALA A 395 13.63 -28.64 -5.78
CA ALA A 395 14.60 -27.97 -6.65
C ALA A 395 15.04 -26.61 -6.09
N ARG A 396 14.09 -25.77 -5.68
CA ARG A 396 14.34 -24.39 -5.23
C ARG A 396 15.06 -24.30 -3.88
N LEU A 397 14.78 -25.21 -2.96
CA LEU A 397 15.22 -25.12 -1.56
C LEU A 397 16.31 -26.12 -1.20
N LEU A 398 16.53 -27.19 -1.98
CA LEU A 398 17.52 -28.22 -1.61
C LEU A 398 18.57 -28.51 -2.68
N THR A 399 18.17 -28.67 -3.95
CA THR A 399 19.06 -29.33 -4.93
C THR A 399 19.69 -28.39 -5.97
N SER A 400 19.08 -27.25 -6.28
CA SER A 400 19.61 -26.31 -7.30
C SER A 400 20.83 -25.51 -6.83
N HIS A 401 21.60 -24.93 -7.77
CA HIS A 401 22.70 -24.01 -7.42
C HIS A 401 22.19 -22.79 -6.63
N GLU A 402 20.97 -22.37 -6.93
CA GLU A 402 20.25 -21.32 -6.23
C GLU A 402 19.94 -21.68 -4.79
N ALA A 403 19.53 -22.93 -4.53
CA ALA A 403 19.36 -23.45 -3.19
C ALA A 403 20.67 -23.38 -2.40
N GLN A 404 21.82 -23.65 -3.06
CA GLN A 404 23.13 -23.56 -2.41
C GLN A 404 23.53 -22.12 -2.05
N SER A 405 23.24 -21.13 -2.90
CA SER A 405 23.44 -19.72 -2.55
C SER A 405 22.54 -19.30 -1.37
N LEU A 406 21.26 -19.65 -1.42
CA LEU A 406 20.29 -19.39 -0.36
C LEU A 406 20.74 -20.02 0.98
N LYS A 407 21.22 -21.27 0.93
CA LYS A 407 21.79 -21.98 2.08
C LYS A 407 23.00 -21.26 2.66
N LYS A 408 23.92 -20.77 1.83
CA LYS A 408 25.10 -20.01 2.28
C LYS A 408 24.73 -18.72 2.99
N ASP A 409 23.77 -17.98 2.45
CA ASP A 409 23.32 -16.71 3.06
C ASP A 409 22.60 -16.97 4.38
N PHE A 410 21.72 -17.99 4.42
CA PHE A 410 21.07 -18.46 5.64
C PHE A 410 22.09 -18.82 6.72
N VAL A 411 23.07 -19.66 6.38
CA VAL A 411 24.10 -20.12 7.31
C VAL A 411 24.88 -18.93 7.87
N ARG A 412 25.26 -17.97 7.02
CA ARG A 412 26.02 -16.79 7.44
C ARG A 412 25.22 -15.91 8.41
N VAL A 413 23.95 -15.65 8.11
CA VAL A 413 23.07 -14.86 8.98
C VAL A 413 22.85 -15.56 10.32
N MET A 414 22.50 -16.85 10.29
CA MET A 414 22.25 -17.65 11.50
C MET A 414 23.49 -17.75 12.40
N GLU A 415 24.68 -17.95 11.82
CA GLU A 415 25.93 -18.00 12.56
C GLU A 415 26.20 -16.68 13.30
N LYS A 416 26.05 -15.53 12.62
CA LYS A 416 26.29 -14.22 13.25
C LYS A 416 25.23 -13.88 14.29
N GLN A 417 23.97 -14.23 14.05
CA GLN A 417 22.93 -14.06 15.05
C GLN A 417 23.23 -14.89 16.30
N LEU A 418 23.48 -16.19 16.16
CA LEU A 418 23.67 -17.08 17.32
C LEU A 418 24.91 -16.69 18.14
N ARG A 419 25.90 -16.05 17.51
CA ARG A 419 27.05 -15.43 18.19
C ARG A 419 26.67 -14.22 19.03
N VAL A 420 25.79 -13.34 18.53
CA VAL A 420 25.22 -12.25 19.31
C VAL A 420 24.42 -12.81 20.49
N ASP A 421 23.51 -13.76 20.21
CA ASP A 421 22.65 -14.39 21.22
C ASP A 421 23.45 -15.05 22.35
N ALA A 422 24.57 -15.71 22.03
CA ALA A 422 25.43 -16.35 23.03
C ALA A 422 26.17 -15.33 23.91
N LEU A 423 26.63 -14.22 23.33
CA LEU A 423 27.25 -13.13 24.09
C LEU A 423 26.23 -12.44 24.99
N GLU A 424 24.99 -12.27 24.51
CA GLU A 424 23.94 -11.69 25.33
C GLU A 424 23.50 -12.58 26.47
N ALA A 425 23.37 -13.88 26.21
CA ALA A 425 23.12 -14.87 27.24
C ALA A 425 24.22 -14.87 28.31
N LYS A 426 25.47 -14.65 27.91
CA LYS A 426 26.59 -14.49 28.84
C LYS A 426 26.44 -13.23 29.69
N ILE A 427 26.19 -12.08 29.07
CA ILE A 427 26.00 -10.81 29.78
C ILE A 427 24.79 -10.87 30.72
N ALA A 428 23.70 -11.49 30.29
CA ALA A 428 22.48 -11.64 31.08
C ALA A 428 22.60 -12.68 32.22
N GLY A 429 23.69 -13.45 32.27
CA GLY A 429 23.85 -14.54 33.25
C GLY A 429 22.91 -15.72 33.02
N ASP A 430 22.54 -16.00 31.76
CA ASP A 430 21.65 -17.11 31.41
C ASP A 430 22.35 -18.49 31.43
N TYR A 431 23.68 -18.51 31.47
CA TYR A 431 24.45 -19.73 31.70
C TYR A 431 24.55 -20.01 33.20
N SER A 432 24.76 -21.28 33.57
CA SER A 432 24.98 -21.65 34.96
C SER A 432 26.27 -20.98 35.46
N PRO A 433 26.25 -20.39 36.68
CA PRO A 433 27.43 -19.71 37.21
C PRO A 433 28.57 -20.70 37.41
N ASP A 434 29.65 -20.49 36.69
CA ASP A 434 30.87 -21.28 36.75
C ASP A 434 32.06 -20.36 36.48
N THR A 435 33.13 -20.51 37.27
CA THR A 435 34.42 -19.82 37.10
C THR A 435 35.01 -19.91 35.68
N LEU A 436 34.62 -20.93 34.91
CA LEU A 436 35.12 -21.17 33.55
C LEU A 436 34.11 -20.83 32.45
N ASP A 437 32.93 -20.27 32.77
CA ASP A 437 31.86 -19.97 31.81
C ASP A 437 31.59 -21.15 30.84
N ARG A 438 31.63 -22.40 31.35
CA ARG A 438 31.67 -23.61 30.52
C ARG A 438 30.52 -23.66 29.50
N GLY A 439 29.32 -23.27 29.91
CA GLY A 439 28.14 -23.22 29.03
C GLY A 439 28.34 -22.31 27.83
N TYR A 440 28.81 -21.08 28.03
CA TYR A 440 29.16 -20.14 26.96
C TYR A 440 30.28 -20.69 26.07
N HIS A 441 31.33 -21.26 26.67
CA HIS A 441 32.45 -21.82 25.92
C HIS A 441 32.08 -23.06 25.08
N TRP A 442 31.09 -23.87 25.50
CA TRP A 442 30.54 -24.92 24.65
C TRP A 442 29.88 -24.37 23.40
N VAL A 443 29.05 -23.34 23.55
CA VAL A 443 28.39 -22.67 22.42
C VAL A 443 29.43 -22.02 21.51
N LYS A 444 30.39 -21.29 22.07
CA LYS A 444 31.49 -20.65 21.33
C LYS A 444 32.32 -21.67 20.54
N SER A 445 32.67 -22.82 21.14
CA SER A 445 33.43 -23.87 20.48
C SER A 445 32.71 -24.42 19.24
N VAL A 446 31.39 -24.58 19.30
CA VAL A 446 30.57 -24.98 18.16
C VAL A 446 30.41 -23.86 17.13
N LEU A 447 30.27 -22.60 17.55
CA LEU A 447 30.23 -21.44 16.66
C LEU A 447 31.53 -21.25 15.87
N ASP A 448 32.68 -21.49 16.49
CA ASP A 448 34.00 -21.38 15.85
C ASP A 448 34.29 -22.61 14.96
N HIS A 449 33.79 -23.80 15.33
CA HIS A 449 33.93 -25.04 14.57
C HIS A 449 32.58 -25.81 14.43
N PRO A 450 31.72 -25.41 13.47
CA PRO A 450 30.34 -25.90 13.35
C PRO A 450 30.18 -27.35 12.88
N THR A 451 31.24 -27.96 12.34
CA THR A 451 31.30 -29.39 12.01
C THR A 451 32.02 -30.14 13.13
N GLN A 452 31.59 -31.36 13.46
CA GLN A 452 32.29 -32.18 14.45
C GLN A 452 33.62 -32.67 13.85
N THR A 453 34.73 -32.11 14.29
CA THR A 453 36.09 -32.51 13.92
C THR A 453 37.00 -32.48 15.14
N ASP A 454 38.17 -33.11 15.05
CA ASP A 454 39.19 -33.08 16.11
C ASP A 454 39.79 -31.67 16.31
N GLN A 455 39.51 -30.73 15.41
CA GLN A 455 39.91 -29.33 15.54
C GLN A 455 39.01 -28.53 16.48
N ARG A 456 37.83 -29.06 16.87
CA ARG A 456 36.93 -28.38 17.79
C ARG A 456 37.56 -28.31 19.19
N ALA A 457 37.74 -27.10 19.71
CA ALA A 457 38.35 -26.87 21.01
C ALA A 457 37.60 -27.60 22.15
N THR A 458 38.35 -28.29 23.00
CA THR A 458 37.85 -28.89 24.24
C THR A 458 37.57 -27.81 25.28
N VAL A 459 36.56 -28.01 26.13
CA VAL A 459 36.23 -27.12 27.24
C VAL A 459 36.34 -27.88 28.54
N GLY A 460 37.22 -27.43 29.44
CA GLY A 460 37.54 -28.15 30.67
C GLY A 460 38.13 -29.55 30.42
N GLY A 461 38.91 -29.72 29.34
CA GLY A 461 39.53 -31.00 28.96
C GLY A 461 38.58 -32.01 28.28
N HIS A 462 37.31 -31.65 28.07
CA HIS A 462 36.34 -32.54 27.44
C HIS A 462 35.91 -32.04 26.06
N GLY A 463 35.67 -32.97 25.13
CA GLY A 463 35.11 -32.67 23.82
C GLY A 463 33.71 -32.06 23.93
N VAL A 464 33.35 -31.19 22.98
CA VAL A 464 32.04 -30.53 22.92
C VAL A 464 31.22 -31.09 21.77
N THR A 465 29.96 -31.43 22.05
CA THR A 465 28.99 -31.94 21.06
C THR A 465 27.76 -31.05 21.03
N VAL A 466 27.11 -31.00 19.87
CA VAL A 466 25.81 -30.37 19.66
C VAL A 466 24.83 -31.41 19.14
N SER A 467 23.61 -31.39 19.67
CA SER A 467 22.56 -32.36 19.37
C SER A 467 21.25 -31.64 19.06
N ALA A 468 20.37 -32.26 18.27
CA ALA A 468 18.98 -31.86 18.18
C ALA A 468 18.19 -32.50 19.34
N LEU A 469 17.21 -31.80 19.90
CA LEU A 469 16.26 -32.38 20.85
C LEU A 469 15.23 -33.22 20.10
N VAL A 470 14.95 -34.43 20.58
CA VAL A 470 13.96 -35.34 20.00
C VAL A 470 12.98 -35.79 21.10
N ILE A 471 11.67 -35.75 20.80
CA ILE A 471 10.61 -36.22 21.69
C ILE A 471 9.77 -37.25 20.93
N ARG A 472 9.75 -38.50 21.40
CA ARG A 472 9.09 -39.65 20.76
C ARG A 472 9.40 -39.74 19.27
N ASP A 473 10.71 -39.71 18.96
CA ASP A 473 11.26 -39.75 17.60
C ASP A 473 10.99 -38.52 16.73
N ILE A 474 10.36 -37.47 17.28
CA ILE A 474 10.09 -36.21 16.58
C ILE A 474 11.12 -35.16 17.00
N ALA A 475 11.90 -34.65 16.04
CA ALA A 475 12.86 -33.58 16.31
C ALA A 475 12.15 -32.25 16.57
N VAL A 476 12.64 -31.50 17.56
CA VAL A 476 12.19 -30.13 17.83
C VAL A 476 13.00 -29.18 16.96
N ARG A 477 12.39 -28.65 15.91
CA ARG A 477 13.01 -27.77 14.92
C ARG A 477 13.57 -26.52 15.59
N GLY A 478 14.77 -26.11 15.17
CA GLY A 478 15.46 -24.93 15.69
C GLY A 478 16.07 -25.09 17.09
N VAL A 479 15.71 -26.13 17.86
CA VAL A 479 16.24 -26.34 19.21
C VAL A 479 17.58 -27.11 19.15
N LEU A 480 18.65 -26.47 19.64
CA LEU A 480 19.99 -27.06 19.70
C LEU A 480 20.39 -27.32 21.15
N VAL A 481 21.00 -28.46 21.43
CA VAL A 481 21.50 -28.84 22.75
C VAL A 481 23.01 -28.98 22.70
N PHE A 482 23.73 -28.09 23.36
CA PHE A 482 25.19 -28.10 23.50
C PHE A 482 25.56 -28.81 24.80
N ARG A 483 26.49 -29.77 24.73
CA ARG A 483 26.85 -30.63 25.85
C ARG A 483 28.28 -31.17 25.73
N SER A 484 28.85 -31.59 26.86
CA SER A 484 30.10 -32.35 26.85
C SER A 484 29.91 -33.73 26.23
N ALA A 485 30.94 -34.21 25.52
CA ALA A 485 31.06 -35.60 25.09
C ALA A 485 31.29 -36.56 26.28
N SER A 486 31.75 -36.03 27.43
CA SER A 486 31.95 -36.81 28.64
C SER A 486 30.62 -37.13 29.32
N SER A 487 30.41 -38.39 29.68
CA SER A 487 29.24 -38.83 30.45
C SER A 487 29.24 -38.34 31.90
N THR A 488 30.39 -37.85 32.40
CA THR A 488 30.53 -37.29 33.75
C THR A 488 30.01 -35.86 33.88
N ILE A 489 29.73 -35.17 32.76
CA ILE A 489 29.22 -33.81 32.75
C ILE A 489 27.75 -33.84 32.33
N HIS A 490 26.86 -33.58 33.29
CA HIS A 490 25.42 -33.73 33.11
C HIS A 490 24.72 -32.47 32.59
N SER A 491 25.37 -31.30 32.67
CA SER A 491 24.78 -30.03 32.19
C SER A 491 24.47 -30.05 30.68
N LYS A 492 23.43 -29.29 30.30
CA LYS A 492 22.90 -29.12 28.94
C LYS A 492 22.60 -27.65 28.70
N VAL A 493 23.24 -27.05 27.71
CA VAL A 493 22.88 -25.71 27.24
C VAL A 493 21.93 -25.87 26.05
N VAL A 494 20.72 -25.36 26.17
CA VAL A 494 19.65 -25.46 25.17
C VAL A 494 19.42 -24.11 24.53
N TYR A 495 19.55 -24.04 23.22
CA TYR A 495 19.16 -22.91 22.40
C TYR A 495 17.71 -23.08 21.94
N THR A 496 16.86 -22.11 22.27
CA THR A 496 15.44 -22.05 21.96
C THR A 496 15.15 -20.76 21.19
N PRO A 497 15.36 -20.72 19.87
CA PRO A 497 15.09 -19.53 19.08
C PRO A 497 13.60 -19.19 19.16
N ARG A 498 13.25 -17.91 19.30
CA ARG A 498 11.84 -17.43 19.39
C ARG A 498 11.10 -17.87 20.66
N ALA A 499 11.82 -18.08 21.76
CA ALA A 499 11.19 -18.32 23.05
C ALA A 499 10.26 -17.13 23.42
N PRO A 500 9.03 -17.38 23.90
CA PRO A 500 8.04 -16.34 24.20
C PRO A 500 8.53 -15.32 25.25
N GLY A 501 9.48 -15.71 26.11
CA GLY A 501 10.09 -14.83 27.12
C GLY A 501 11.37 -14.12 26.69
N GLY A 502 11.77 -14.19 25.42
CA GLY A 502 12.99 -13.55 24.89
C GLY A 502 14.32 -14.16 25.36
N ARG A 503 14.33 -15.11 26.30
CA ARG A 503 15.53 -15.89 26.64
C ARG A 503 15.73 -17.04 25.66
N VAL A 504 16.81 -16.97 24.89
CA VAL A 504 17.12 -17.95 23.85
C VAL A 504 18.12 -19.02 24.26
N PHE A 505 18.92 -18.81 25.31
CA PHE A 505 19.79 -19.86 25.87
C PHE A 505 19.36 -20.21 27.30
N HIS A 506 19.26 -21.50 27.58
CA HIS A 506 18.89 -22.05 28.87
C HIS A 506 19.86 -23.15 29.26
N GLU A 507 20.53 -23.04 30.39
CA GLU A 507 21.35 -24.11 30.92
C GLU A 507 20.58 -24.93 31.96
N TYR A 508 20.61 -26.25 31.81
CA TYR A 508 20.01 -27.21 32.73
C TYR A 508 21.09 -28.11 33.30
N GLU A 509 21.08 -28.34 34.61
CA GLU A 509 22.08 -29.14 35.33
C GLU A 509 22.03 -30.62 34.96
N SER A 510 20.87 -31.11 34.52
CA SER A 510 20.64 -32.49 34.14
C SER A 510 19.52 -32.64 33.11
N SER A 511 19.46 -33.81 32.47
CA SER A 511 18.35 -34.18 31.58
C SER A 511 17.01 -34.26 32.32
N THR A 512 16.99 -34.60 33.61
CA THR A 512 15.78 -34.57 34.45
C THR A 512 15.26 -33.14 34.61
N GLN A 513 16.15 -32.19 34.90
CA GLN A 513 15.76 -30.79 35.04
C GLN A 513 15.26 -30.20 33.71
N LEU A 514 15.87 -30.57 32.59
CA LEU A 514 15.40 -30.22 31.24
C LEU A 514 13.99 -30.79 31.00
N LEU A 515 13.75 -32.05 31.35
CA LEU A 515 12.43 -32.68 31.20
C LEU A 515 11.35 -31.92 31.98
N GLU A 516 11.60 -31.59 33.24
CA GLU A 516 10.64 -30.92 34.11
C GLU A 516 10.40 -29.45 33.75
N ARG A 517 11.48 -28.69 33.50
CA ARG A 517 11.39 -27.23 33.36
C ARG A 517 11.17 -26.74 31.93
N PHE A 518 11.46 -27.58 30.94
CA PHE A 518 11.29 -27.25 29.52
C PHE A 518 10.25 -28.14 28.84
N ILE A 519 10.45 -29.46 28.81
CA ILE A 519 9.60 -30.37 28.02
C ILE A 519 8.18 -30.49 28.59
N ASN A 520 8.06 -30.73 29.90
CA ASN A 520 6.77 -30.91 30.60
C ASN A 520 6.22 -29.62 31.19
N ASN A 521 6.87 -28.48 30.93
CA ASN A 521 6.41 -27.20 31.40
C ASN A 521 5.36 -26.63 30.43
N SER A 522 4.14 -26.45 30.93
CA SER A 522 3.02 -25.99 30.11
C SER A 522 3.27 -24.64 29.43
N ALA A 523 4.11 -23.77 30.01
CA ALA A 523 4.47 -22.49 29.40
C ALA A 523 5.25 -22.63 28.08
N TRP A 524 5.85 -23.80 27.83
CA TRP A 524 6.62 -24.10 26.62
C TRP A 524 5.87 -24.99 25.63
N HIS A 525 4.68 -25.49 25.97
CA HIS A 525 3.95 -26.41 25.10
C HIS A 525 3.63 -25.79 23.74
N ASP A 526 3.12 -24.56 23.68
CA ASP A 526 2.83 -23.86 22.41
C ASP A 526 4.11 -23.67 21.58
N TYR A 527 5.20 -23.27 22.24
CA TYR A 527 6.51 -23.16 21.60
C TYR A 527 6.98 -24.50 21.01
N LEU A 528 6.87 -25.59 21.78
CA LEU A 528 7.24 -26.93 21.33
C LEU A 528 6.33 -27.40 20.18
N PHE A 529 5.03 -27.11 20.23
CA PHE A 529 4.09 -27.44 19.14
C PHE A 529 4.42 -26.72 17.84
N ASP A 530 4.74 -25.43 17.90
CA ASP A 530 5.08 -24.62 16.73
C ASP A 530 6.41 -25.02 16.07
N ASN A 531 7.27 -25.69 16.84
CA ASN A 531 8.58 -26.15 16.40
C ASN A 531 8.63 -27.67 16.13
N MET A 532 7.55 -28.42 16.31
CA MET A 532 7.49 -29.85 15.97
C MET A 532 6.62 -30.09 14.73
N GLU A 533 6.87 -31.20 14.03
CA GLU A 533 6.22 -31.50 12.76
C GLU A 533 4.70 -31.68 12.89
N GLY A 534 3.95 -31.07 11.96
CA GLY A 534 2.49 -30.99 11.99
C GLY A 534 1.75 -32.33 12.00
N ALA A 535 2.27 -33.36 11.32
CA ALA A 535 1.59 -34.64 11.12
C ALA A 535 1.25 -35.37 12.44
N TYR A 536 1.99 -35.10 13.51
CA TYR A 536 1.83 -35.75 14.82
C TYR A 536 1.10 -34.87 15.86
N GLN A 537 0.74 -33.63 15.51
CA GLN A 537 0.26 -32.61 16.46
C GLN A 537 -0.96 -33.03 17.32
N PRO A 538 -2.03 -33.68 16.79
CA PRO A 538 -3.18 -34.05 17.64
C PRO A 538 -2.86 -35.12 18.69
N ARG A 539 -1.91 -36.01 18.39
CA ARG A 539 -1.42 -37.04 19.33
C ARG A 539 -0.41 -36.45 20.29
N LEU A 540 0.46 -35.58 19.80
CA LEU A 540 1.48 -34.88 20.56
C LEU A 540 0.87 -33.88 21.56
N ARG A 541 -0.18 -33.14 21.20
CA ARG A 541 -0.91 -32.22 22.10
C ARG A 541 -1.45 -32.92 23.34
N ARG A 542 -2.14 -34.05 23.13
CA ARG A 542 -2.62 -34.89 24.24
C ARG A 542 -1.47 -35.44 25.08
N LYS A 543 -0.37 -35.84 24.44
CA LYS A 543 0.77 -36.45 25.12
C LYS A 543 1.58 -35.45 25.95
N LEU A 544 1.91 -34.28 25.41
CA LEU A 544 2.55 -33.19 26.16
C LEU A 544 1.65 -32.72 27.32
N ALA A 545 0.34 -32.62 27.10
CA ALA A 545 -0.61 -32.33 28.18
C ALA A 545 -0.65 -33.41 29.28
N SER A 546 -0.43 -34.68 28.93
CA SER A 546 -0.36 -35.80 29.90
C SER A 546 1.02 -36.02 30.52
N GLY A 547 2.05 -35.32 30.06
CA GLY A 547 3.45 -35.52 30.45
C GLY A 547 4.24 -36.51 29.57
N ILE A 548 5.49 -36.14 29.32
CA ILE A 548 6.53 -36.94 28.65
C ILE A 548 7.40 -37.62 29.72
N TYR A 549 7.66 -38.92 29.52
CA TYR A 549 8.57 -39.69 30.39
C TYR A 549 10.03 -39.52 29.96
N TYR A 550 10.96 -39.79 30.88
CA TYR A 550 12.40 -39.65 30.60
C TYR A 550 12.88 -40.51 29.42
N THR A 551 12.31 -41.70 29.24
CA THR A 551 12.62 -42.60 28.12
C THR A 551 11.99 -42.19 26.79
N GLU A 552 11.16 -41.15 26.78
CA GLU A 552 10.43 -40.68 25.59
C GLU A 552 11.08 -39.46 24.96
N PHE A 553 12.24 -38.98 25.45
CA PHE A 553 13.02 -37.94 24.79
C PHE A 553 14.50 -38.32 24.74
N ASP A 554 15.20 -37.83 23.71
CA ASP A 554 16.62 -38.12 23.48
C ASP A 554 17.32 -36.97 22.74
N TYR A 555 18.64 -37.08 22.59
CA TYR A 555 19.53 -36.12 21.94
C TYR A 555 20.17 -36.73 20.68
N LEU A 556 19.76 -36.27 19.51
CA LEU A 556 20.35 -36.72 18.25
C LEU A 556 21.61 -35.92 17.91
N ASN A 557 22.79 -36.54 18.03
CA ASN A 557 24.06 -35.87 17.74
C ASN A 557 24.14 -35.34 16.30
N ILE A 558 24.61 -34.10 16.19
CA ILE A 558 24.84 -33.42 14.91
C ILE A 558 26.34 -33.46 14.63
N THR A 559 26.75 -34.38 13.74
CA THR A 559 28.15 -34.54 13.34
C THR A 559 28.55 -33.65 12.15
N ARG A 560 27.59 -33.39 11.25
CA ARG A 560 27.76 -32.49 10.09
C ARG A 560 27.59 -31.01 10.50
N HIS A 561 27.84 -30.10 9.57
CA HIS A 561 27.76 -28.66 9.81
C HIS A 561 26.40 -28.23 10.38
N VAL A 562 26.37 -27.74 11.62
CA VAL A 562 25.13 -27.50 12.39
C VAL A 562 24.17 -26.52 11.70
N PHE A 563 24.68 -25.42 11.14
CA PHE A 563 23.85 -24.40 10.49
C PHE A 563 23.33 -24.84 9.12
N GLU A 564 24.06 -25.72 8.43
CA GLU A 564 23.61 -26.27 7.16
C GLU A 564 22.47 -27.27 7.40
N ARG A 565 22.59 -28.08 8.46
CA ARG A 565 21.51 -28.96 8.90
C ARG A 565 20.26 -28.17 9.28
N ALA A 566 20.41 -27.03 9.97
CA ALA A 566 19.28 -26.17 10.33
C ALA A 566 18.53 -25.69 9.08
N TYR A 567 19.27 -25.22 8.05
CA TYR A 567 18.69 -24.89 6.76
C TYR A 567 17.94 -26.06 6.13
N ASP A 568 18.57 -27.24 6.06
CA ASP A 568 17.97 -28.41 5.43
C ASP A 568 16.67 -28.84 6.12
N ILE A 569 16.59 -28.72 7.45
CA ILE A 569 15.37 -29.00 8.23
C ILE A 569 14.27 -27.96 7.92
N GLU A 570 14.61 -26.68 7.88
CA GLU A 570 13.63 -25.62 7.54
C GLU A 570 13.08 -25.78 6.12
N ALA A 571 13.95 -26.06 5.16
CA ALA A 571 13.59 -26.31 3.77
C ALA A 571 12.66 -27.53 3.64
N ARG A 572 12.99 -28.64 4.30
CA ARG A 572 12.15 -29.86 4.29
C ARG A 572 10.80 -29.63 4.96
N ASN A 573 10.76 -28.94 6.09
CA ASN A 573 9.50 -28.62 6.75
C ASN A 573 8.59 -27.73 5.89
N ALA A 574 9.15 -26.79 5.11
CA ALA A 574 8.36 -26.02 4.14
C ALA A 574 7.77 -26.90 3.04
N ILE A 575 8.57 -27.84 2.50
CA ILE A 575 8.13 -28.84 1.52
C ILE A 575 7.02 -29.73 2.09
N GLU A 576 7.18 -30.26 3.31
CA GLU A 576 6.19 -31.10 3.99
C GLU A 576 4.92 -30.32 4.33
N LYS A 577 5.04 -29.05 4.74
CA LYS A 577 3.88 -28.18 4.99
C LYS A 577 3.09 -27.96 3.70
N ALA A 578 3.78 -27.71 2.58
CA ALA A 578 3.14 -27.62 1.27
C ALA A 578 2.44 -28.93 0.90
N ASN A 579 3.12 -30.08 1.08
CA ASN A 579 2.55 -31.39 0.77
C ASN A 579 1.28 -31.68 1.60
N ARG A 580 1.23 -31.30 2.89
CA ARG A 580 0.01 -31.43 3.72
C ARG A 580 -1.15 -30.55 3.25
N ASN A 581 -0.86 -29.48 2.52
CA ASN A 581 -1.86 -28.53 2.01
C ASN A 581 -2.32 -28.84 0.58
N SER A 582 -1.73 -29.84 -0.07
CA SER A 582 -2.16 -30.38 -1.36
C SER A 582 -2.46 -31.88 -1.25
N THR A 583 -3.00 -32.47 -2.31
CA THR A 583 -3.11 -33.93 -2.46
C THR A 583 -2.50 -34.32 -3.80
N SER A 584 -1.61 -35.31 -3.82
CA SER A 584 -1.11 -35.84 -5.10
C SER A 584 -2.10 -36.79 -5.78
N THR A 585 -1.94 -37.03 -7.07
CA THR A 585 -2.82 -37.95 -7.82
C THR A 585 -2.73 -39.38 -7.28
N HIS A 586 -1.52 -39.80 -6.86
CA HIS A 586 -1.32 -41.09 -6.20
C HIS A 586 -2.02 -41.16 -4.83
N GLU A 587 -1.94 -40.10 -4.01
CA GLU A 587 -2.64 -40.03 -2.73
C GLU A 587 -4.16 -40.01 -2.86
N ALA A 588 -4.68 -39.35 -3.90
CA ALA A 588 -6.11 -39.36 -4.22
C ALA A 588 -6.61 -40.76 -4.59
N ASP A 589 -5.78 -41.59 -5.21
CA ASP A 589 -6.15 -42.96 -5.61
C ASP A 589 -6.05 -43.98 -4.46
N VAL A 590 -5.22 -43.68 -3.45
CA VAL A 590 -5.08 -44.51 -2.24
C VAL A 590 -6.13 -44.16 -1.17
N ARG A 591 -6.73 -42.97 -1.21
CA ARG A 591 -7.79 -42.53 -0.29
C ARG A 591 -9.16 -43.11 -0.66
N SER A 592 -9.45 -44.33 -0.19
CA SER A 592 -10.84 -44.78 -0.03
C SER A 592 -11.26 -44.63 1.44
N VAL A 593 -12.05 -43.59 1.73
CA VAL A 593 -12.69 -43.27 3.02
C VAL A 593 -11.73 -42.82 4.14
N TRP A 594 -11.56 -41.50 4.35
CA TRP A 594 -11.63 -40.78 5.65
C TRP A 594 -11.36 -39.25 5.53
N THR A 595 -12.27 -38.49 6.15
CA THR A 595 -12.33 -37.09 6.66
C THR A 595 -11.34 -35.99 6.24
N ILE A 596 -11.94 -34.89 5.77
CA ILE A 596 -11.43 -33.50 5.70
C ILE A 596 -10.65 -33.14 6.98
N VAL A 597 -9.36 -32.86 6.86
CA VAL A 597 -8.57 -32.33 7.98
C VAL A 597 -8.93 -30.86 8.18
N GLU A 598 -9.83 -30.59 9.12
CA GLU A 598 -9.98 -29.27 9.74
C GLU A 598 -8.76 -29.01 10.62
N GLY A 599 -7.97 -27.99 10.26
CA GLY A 599 -6.83 -27.56 11.04
C GLY A 599 -5.96 -26.55 10.30
N VAL A 600 -6.46 -25.35 10.03
CA VAL A 600 -5.61 -24.21 9.64
C VAL A 600 -5.44 -23.34 10.87
N VAL A 601 -4.36 -23.57 11.62
CA VAL A 601 -3.82 -22.54 12.51
C VAL A 601 -2.93 -21.66 11.65
N GLU A 602 -3.36 -20.42 11.44
CA GLU A 602 -2.54 -19.36 10.87
C GLU A 602 -1.37 -19.08 11.81
N VAL A 603 -0.15 -19.19 11.30
CA VAL A 603 1.00 -18.52 11.92
C VAL A 603 1.53 -17.54 10.89
N ALA A 604 1.17 -16.28 11.11
CA ALA A 604 1.73 -15.16 10.43
C ALA A 604 3.25 -15.04 10.69
N LEU A 605 3.92 -14.45 9.69
CA LEU A 605 5.20 -13.73 9.75
C LEU A 605 6.49 -14.54 9.56
N ALA A 606 7.06 -14.47 8.36
CA ALA A 606 8.50 -14.59 8.18
C ALA A 606 8.92 -13.87 6.89
N VAL A 607 9.68 -12.80 7.06
CA VAL A 607 10.20 -11.96 5.97
C VAL A 607 11.66 -12.29 5.64
N LEU A 608 12.34 -13.06 6.50
CA LEU A 608 13.66 -13.62 6.27
C LEU A 608 13.68 -15.05 6.85
N PRO A 609 14.48 -15.97 6.30
CA PRO A 609 14.52 -17.37 6.76
C PRO A 609 15.12 -17.51 8.17
N VAL A 610 15.82 -16.49 8.65
CA VAL A 610 16.08 -16.23 10.07
C VAL A 610 15.36 -14.91 10.37
N ARG A 611 14.31 -14.90 11.22
CA ARG A 611 13.68 -13.64 11.62
C ARG A 611 14.78 -12.73 12.14
N ILE A 612 14.90 -11.49 11.63
CA ILE A 612 15.83 -10.49 12.21
C ILE A 612 15.49 -10.40 13.66
N THR A 613 16.26 -11.09 14.48
CA THR A 613 16.00 -11.06 15.89
C THR A 613 16.74 -9.80 16.33
N PHE A 614 15.96 -8.83 16.81
CA PHE A 614 16.50 -7.70 17.54
C PHE A 614 17.52 -8.28 18.52
N VAL A 615 18.71 -7.70 18.57
CA VAL A 615 19.78 -8.06 19.53
C VAL A 615 19.10 -8.25 20.90
N ILE A 616 19.02 -9.52 21.30
CA ILE A 616 17.97 -10.17 22.08
C ILE A 616 17.99 -9.75 23.56
N GLY A 617 19.07 -9.12 24.02
CA GLY A 617 19.11 -8.45 25.32
C GLY A 617 18.00 -7.40 25.48
N LEU A 618 17.58 -6.76 24.38
CA LEU A 618 16.49 -5.78 24.35
C LEU A 618 15.09 -6.38 24.15
N VAL A 619 14.98 -7.63 23.70
CA VAL A 619 13.68 -8.28 23.41
C VAL A 619 12.91 -8.61 24.69
N ARG A 620 13.60 -8.84 25.82
CA ARG A 620 12.94 -9.11 27.12
C ARG A 620 12.08 -7.94 27.60
N SER A 621 12.30 -6.74 27.08
CA SER A 621 11.55 -5.53 27.42
C SER A 621 10.80 -4.88 26.25
N ALA A 622 11.18 -5.17 25.00
CA ALA A 622 10.60 -4.58 23.78
C ALA A 622 9.21 -5.13 23.38
N PHE A 623 8.43 -5.68 24.30
CA PHE A 623 7.06 -6.16 24.01
C PHE A 623 6.12 -5.04 23.48
N ALA A 624 6.53 -3.77 23.49
CA ALA A 624 5.78 -2.67 22.85
C ALA A 624 6.24 -2.26 21.44
N LEU A 625 7.42 -2.71 20.96
CA LEU A 625 7.84 -2.53 19.56
C LEU A 625 7.00 -3.39 18.59
N ASN A 626 6.22 -4.33 19.13
CA ASN A 626 5.28 -5.18 18.40
C ASN A 626 4.27 -4.39 17.55
N GLN A 627 3.88 -3.16 17.95
CA GLN A 627 2.92 -2.35 17.18
C GLN A 627 3.54 -1.69 15.94
N ALA A 628 4.82 -1.31 15.99
CA ALA A 628 5.55 -0.87 14.80
C ALA A 628 5.82 -2.05 13.84
N VAL A 629 5.89 -3.27 14.39
CA VAL A 629 6.02 -4.54 13.67
C VAL A 629 4.70 -5.04 13.08
N GLU A 630 3.54 -4.58 13.55
CA GLU A 630 2.25 -4.83 12.87
C GLU A 630 2.10 -3.98 11.58
N ALA A 631 2.69 -2.78 11.54
CA ALA A 631 2.78 -1.99 10.32
C ALA A 631 3.76 -2.59 9.30
N LEU A 632 4.74 -3.40 9.74
CA LEU A 632 5.68 -4.16 8.91
C LEU A 632 5.03 -5.32 8.12
N GLN A 633 3.77 -5.67 8.41
CA GLN A 633 3.10 -6.88 7.90
C GLN A 633 2.35 -6.67 6.57
N LYS A 634 2.34 -5.46 6.00
CA LYS A 634 1.54 -5.12 4.81
C LYS A 634 2.40 -4.63 3.62
N ASP A 635 3.08 -5.56 2.95
CA ASP A 635 3.62 -5.47 1.57
C ASP A 635 5.06 -5.00 1.27
N ASP A 636 5.94 -4.65 2.22
CA ASP A 636 7.36 -4.40 1.84
C ASP A 636 8.39 -4.78 2.90
N SER A 637 8.88 -6.00 2.75
CA SER A 637 9.63 -6.75 3.74
C SER A 637 11.15 -6.45 3.71
N VAL A 638 11.65 -5.99 2.56
CA VAL A 638 13.06 -5.70 2.29
C VAL A 638 13.43 -4.26 2.69
N ALA A 639 12.58 -3.28 2.36
CA ALA A 639 12.79 -1.88 2.73
C ALA A 639 12.78 -1.69 4.25
N ALA A 640 11.92 -2.42 4.94
CA ALA A 640 11.76 -2.28 6.37
C ALA A 640 12.91 -2.91 7.20
N SER A 641 13.56 -3.94 6.64
CA SER A 641 14.79 -4.53 7.20
C SER A 641 15.96 -3.54 7.13
N TYR A 642 16.02 -2.71 6.09
CA TYR A 642 17.04 -1.66 5.96
C TYR A 642 16.84 -0.53 6.98
N GLU A 643 15.59 -0.09 7.19
CA GLU A 643 15.26 0.91 8.22
C GLU A 643 15.54 0.42 9.64
N PHE A 644 15.27 -0.86 9.91
CA PHE A 644 15.67 -1.48 11.18
C PHE A 644 17.19 -1.40 11.39
N VAL A 645 18.00 -1.85 10.41
CA VAL A 645 19.47 -1.82 10.52
C VAL A 645 19.97 -0.41 10.78
N ARG A 646 19.39 0.60 10.12
CA ARG A 646 19.75 2.01 10.31
C ARG A 646 19.36 2.52 11.70
N ALA A 647 18.11 2.35 12.12
CA ALA A 647 17.62 2.80 13.43
C ALA A 647 18.41 2.15 14.57
N PHE A 648 18.67 0.85 14.46
CA PHE A 648 19.40 0.09 15.47
C PHE A 648 20.90 0.46 15.52
N SER A 649 21.52 0.72 14.37
CA SER A 649 22.90 1.25 14.31
C SER A 649 23.01 2.62 14.98
N HIS A 650 22.01 3.50 14.81
CA HIS A 650 21.96 4.80 15.49
C HIS A 650 21.80 4.66 17.00
N LEU A 651 20.94 3.74 17.46
CA LEU A 651 20.74 3.48 18.89
C LEU A 651 22.03 2.98 19.57
N ILE A 652 22.80 2.10 18.90
CA ILE A 652 24.12 1.66 19.37
C ILE A 652 25.14 2.81 19.33
N GLY A 653 25.21 3.55 18.22
CA GLY A 653 26.14 4.67 18.07
C GLY A 653 25.96 5.75 19.15
N ALA A 654 24.71 6.07 19.50
CA ALA A 654 24.40 7.04 20.56
C ALA A 654 24.81 6.59 21.96
N LEU A 655 24.87 5.28 22.22
CA LEU A 655 25.30 4.70 23.49
C LEU A 655 26.84 4.71 23.62
N VAL A 656 27.52 4.54 22.49
CA VAL A 656 28.99 4.58 22.35
C VAL A 656 29.54 6.01 22.52
N ASP A 657 28.89 7.00 21.91
CA ASP A 657 29.30 8.42 21.99
C ASP A 657 29.03 9.06 23.37
N GLY A 658 28.16 8.45 24.19
CA GLY A 658 27.51 9.14 25.31
C GLY A 658 28.04 8.88 26.73
N ALA A 659 28.62 7.72 27.06
CA ALA A 659 28.98 7.44 28.46
C ALA A 659 29.95 6.27 28.76
N ILE A 660 30.33 5.42 27.79
CA ILE A 660 31.01 4.14 28.11
C ILE A 660 32.34 3.93 27.35
N GLY A 661 32.88 4.94 26.67
CA GLY A 661 34.28 4.90 26.20
C GLY A 661 34.62 3.81 25.17
N PHE A 662 33.64 3.32 24.40
CA PHE A 662 33.90 2.39 23.30
C PHE A 662 34.47 3.11 22.07
N ALA A 663 35.24 2.39 21.25
CA ALA A 663 35.57 2.86 19.91
C ALA A 663 34.28 3.07 19.10
N PRO A 664 34.15 4.17 18.32
CA PRO A 664 32.94 4.48 17.57
C PRO A 664 32.57 3.30 16.66
N VAL A 665 31.33 2.81 16.77
CA VAL A 665 30.77 1.84 15.82
C VAL A 665 30.49 2.58 14.52
N ARG A 666 31.54 2.80 13.72
CA ARG A 666 31.40 3.15 12.31
C ARG A 666 31.12 1.84 11.58
N VAL A 667 29.84 1.52 11.38
CA VAL A 667 29.49 0.66 10.25
C VAL A 667 30.00 1.42 9.03
N GLY A 668 30.90 0.84 8.25
CA GLY A 668 31.44 1.48 7.06
C GLY A 668 30.29 2.08 6.25
N GLY A 669 30.45 3.32 5.79
CA GLY A 669 29.41 4.01 5.02
C GLY A 669 28.80 3.05 4.01
N VAL A 670 27.47 3.05 3.93
CA VAL A 670 26.68 2.24 3.00
C VAL A 670 27.45 2.15 1.67
N PRO A 671 27.91 0.96 1.26
CA PRO A 671 28.46 0.80 -0.07
C PRO A 671 27.41 1.34 -1.05
N GLY A 672 27.81 2.28 -1.91
CA GLY A 672 26.96 2.87 -2.93
C GLY A 672 26.15 1.78 -3.64
N HIS A 673 24.88 2.08 -3.88
CA HIS A 673 23.83 1.15 -4.27
C HIS A 673 24.33 0.13 -5.29
N ALA A 674 24.50 -1.13 -4.87
CA ALA A 674 24.93 -2.18 -5.78
C ALA A 674 23.86 -2.33 -6.89
N GLY A 675 24.27 -2.12 -8.14
CA GLY A 675 23.47 -2.41 -9.33
C GLY A 675 23.05 -3.88 -9.42
N LEU A 676 22.38 -4.27 -10.51
CA LEU A 676 22.09 -5.69 -10.73
C LEU A 676 23.37 -6.55 -10.65
N PRO A 677 23.30 -7.72 -9.99
CA PRO A 677 24.47 -8.54 -9.76
C PRO A 677 24.94 -9.18 -11.09
N SER A 678 26.21 -8.93 -11.44
CA SER A 678 26.79 -9.29 -12.75
C SER A 678 26.89 -10.80 -12.99
N ASP A 679 26.86 -11.61 -11.92
CA ASP A 679 26.77 -13.08 -11.99
C ASP A 679 25.43 -13.57 -12.56
N ARG A 680 24.41 -12.69 -12.60
CA ARG A 680 23.09 -12.96 -13.21
C ARG A 680 22.94 -12.46 -14.63
N ALA A 681 23.95 -11.80 -15.16
CA ALA A 681 23.95 -11.44 -16.56
C ALA A 681 24.00 -12.69 -17.46
N LEU A 682 23.27 -12.61 -18.57
CA LEU A 682 23.41 -13.48 -19.71
C LEU A 682 24.83 -13.39 -20.24
N ARG A 683 25.44 -14.55 -20.48
CA ARG A 683 26.80 -14.66 -21.03
C ARG A 683 26.89 -14.23 -22.50
N ALA A 684 25.74 -14.01 -23.16
CA ALA A 684 25.66 -13.61 -24.55
C ALA A 684 24.42 -12.72 -24.76
N VAL A 685 24.50 -11.83 -25.75
CA VAL A 685 23.39 -10.98 -26.17
C VAL A 685 22.22 -11.86 -26.66
N PRO A 686 20.99 -11.67 -26.16
CA PRO A 686 19.83 -12.40 -26.64
C PRO A 686 19.50 -12.00 -28.09
N LYS A 687 19.32 -13.00 -28.97
CA LYS A 687 18.96 -12.82 -30.39
C LYS A 687 17.47 -12.50 -30.57
N ASP A 688 17.06 -11.87 -31.66
CA ASP A 688 15.64 -11.70 -32.03
C ASP A 688 14.77 -11.04 -30.94
N VAL A 689 15.35 -10.11 -30.17
CA VAL A 689 14.63 -9.34 -29.16
C VAL A 689 14.27 -7.97 -29.73
N THR A 690 13.06 -7.49 -29.43
CA THR A 690 12.60 -6.14 -29.75
C THR A 690 12.32 -5.38 -28.45
N PRO A 691 12.46 -4.05 -28.39
CA PRO A 691 12.03 -3.29 -27.22
C PRO A 691 10.59 -3.62 -26.85
N LEU A 692 10.30 -3.80 -25.56
CA LEU A 692 8.95 -4.07 -25.10
C LEU A 692 8.10 -2.80 -25.24
N VAL A 693 6.93 -2.93 -25.86
CA VAL A 693 6.00 -1.81 -26.10
C VAL A 693 5.56 -1.19 -24.78
N GLY A 694 5.73 0.13 -24.63
CA GLY A 694 5.49 0.87 -23.38
C GLY A 694 6.68 0.92 -22.41
N TRP A 695 7.79 0.25 -22.73
CA TRP A 695 9.04 0.21 -21.95
C TRP A 695 10.27 0.60 -22.77
N GLU A 696 10.06 1.23 -23.93
CA GLU A 696 11.13 1.70 -24.80
C GLU A 696 12.06 2.67 -24.05
N GLY A 697 13.38 2.48 -24.18
CA GLY A 697 14.38 3.31 -23.50
C GLY A 697 14.66 2.94 -22.03
N LYS A 698 13.89 2.04 -21.41
CA LYS A 698 14.15 1.53 -20.04
C LYS A 698 15.01 0.27 -20.01
N GLY A 699 15.57 -0.11 -21.15
CA GLY A 699 16.38 -1.31 -21.31
C GLY A 699 15.56 -2.61 -21.33
N ILE A 700 14.23 -2.58 -21.31
CA ILE A 700 13.41 -3.81 -21.36
C ILE A 700 13.11 -4.21 -22.80
N TYR A 701 13.41 -5.45 -23.11
CA TYR A 701 13.19 -6.07 -24.41
C TYR A 701 12.30 -7.30 -24.24
N THR A 702 11.56 -7.63 -25.29
CA THR A 702 10.75 -8.83 -25.38
C THR A 702 11.17 -9.66 -26.59
N ARG A 703 11.02 -10.97 -26.48
CA ARG A 703 11.06 -11.90 -27.60
C ARG A 703 9.69 -12.55 -27.68
N ALA A 704 9.04 -12.40 -28.83
CA ALA A 704 7.76 -13.06 -29.08
C ALA A 704 7.91 -14.58 -28.92
N GLY A 705 6.89 -15.18 -28.31
CA GLY A 705 6.76 -16.63 -28.23
C GLY A 705 6.59 -17.26 -29.62
N ASN A 706 7.09 -18.48 -29.79
CA ASN A 706 6.78 -19.29 -30.98
C ASN A 706 5.76 -20.35 -30.58
N GLY A 707 4.53 -20.23 -31.08
CA GLY A 707 3.43 -21.14 -30.74
C GLY A 707 3.05 -21.07 -29.26
N ALA A 708 2.93 -22.22 -28.59
CA ALA A 708 2.54 -22.37 -27.19
C ALA A 708 3.61 -21.94 -26.14
N LYS A 709 4.72 -21.31 -26.56
CA LYS A 709 5.75 -20.83 -25.62
C LYS A 709 5.49 -19.37 -25.26
N PRO A 710 5.37 -18.99 -23.97
CA PRO A 710 5.17 -17.59 -23.60
C PRO A 710 6.35 -16.72 -24.03
N GLY A 711 6.05 -15.45 -24.34
CA GLY A 711 7.05 -14.44 -24.66
C GLY A 711 8.06 -14.28 -23.52
N GLN A 712 9.31 -13.97 -23.86
CA GLN A 712 10.39 -13.78 -22.87
C GLN A 712 10.77 -12.31 -22.77
N HIS A 713 10.97 -11.82 -21.55
CA HIS A 713 11.47 -10.47 -21.31
C HIS A 713 12.94 -10.48 -20.88
N PHE A 714 13.65 -9.47 -21.33
CA PHE A 714 15.06 -9.24 -21.08
C PHE A 714 15.29 -7.80 -20.66
N LEU A 715 16.30 -7.57 -19.86
CA LEU A 715 16.73 -6.25 -19.44
C LEU A 715 18.17 -6.03 -19.87
N HIS A 716 18.44 -4.96 -20.61
CA HIS A 716 19.78 -4.51 -20.95
C HIS A 716 20.17 -3.35 -20.04
N GLU A 717 21.19 -3.57 -19.20
CA GLU A 717 21.68 -2.59 -18.22
C GLU A 717 23.22 -2.64 -18.17
N LYS A 718 23.88 -1.48 -18.31
CA LYS A 718 25.35 -1.32 -18.26
C LYS A 718 26.14 -2.31 -19.14
N GLY A 719 25.67 -2.55 -20.37
CA GLY A 719 26.31 -3.45 -21.32
C GLY A 719 26.15 -4.94 -21.00
N GLN A 720 25.32 -5.27 -20.01
CA GLN A 720 24.98 -6.63 -19.63
C GLN A 720 23.48 -6.87 -19.86
N TRP A 721 23.16 -8.10 -20.24
CA TRP A 721 21.78 -8.51 -20.48
C TRP A 721 21.32 -9.39 -19.35
N TYR A 722 20.10 -9.20 -18.87
CA TYR A 722 19.48 -9.95 -17.79
C TYR A 722 18.17 -10.52 -18.33
N LYS A 723 17.70 -11.63 -17.75
CA LYS A 723 16.37 -12.14 -18.02
C LYS A 723 15.43 -11.60 -16.94
N VAL A 724 14.21 -11.19 -17.29
CA VAL A 724 13.25 -10.57 -16.33
C VAL A 724 11.83 -11.06 -16.61
N THR A 725 10.93 -10.90 -15.64
CA THR A 725 9.48 -11.13 -15.80
C THR A 725 8.69 -10.07 -15.08
N TYR A 726 7.47 -9.83 -15.53
CA TYR A 726 6.57 -8.88 -14.93
C TYR A 726 5.57 -9.64 -14.04
N ASP A 727 5.51 -9.28 -12.77
CA ASP A 727 4.57 -9.83 -11.79
C ASP A 727 3.33 -8.93 -11.72
N GLU A 728 2.24 -9.38 -12.34
CA GLU A 728 0.96 -8.67 -12.39
C GLU A 728 0.02 -9.01 -11.22
N VAL A 729 0.33 -10.06 -10.45
CA VAL A 729 -0.58 -10.67 -9.47
C VAL A 729 -0.41 -10.07 -8.08
N SER A 730 0.80 -9.63 -7.71
CA SER A 730 0.99 -8.82 -6.51
C SER A 730 0.43 -7.40 -6.72
N GLY A 731 -0.26 -6.86 -5.71
CA GLY A 731 -0.93 -5.54 -5.79
C GLY A 731 -0.04 -4.35 -6.18
N ALA A 732 1.28 -4.55 -6.26
CA ALA A 732 2.29 -3.56 -6.62
C ALA A 732 2.76 -3.56 -8.10
N LYS A 733 2.41 -4.56 -8.93
CA LYS A 733 2.79 -4.68 -10.37
C LYS A 733 4.28 -4.42 -10.67
N THR A 734 5.12 -5.45 -10.60
CA THR A 734 6.59 -5.31 -10.46
C THR A 734 7.40 -6.08 -11.49
N TRP A 735 8.49 -5.51 -12.04
CA TRP A 735 9.51 -6.30 -12.76
C TRP A 735 10.36 -7.12 -11.78
N ARG A 736 10.67 -8.35 -12.11
CA ARG A 736 11.45 -9.24 -11.27
C ARG A 736 12.60 -9.90 -12.03
N LEU A 737 13.76 -9.99 -11.38
CA LEU A 737 14.99 -10.51 -11.98
C LEU A 737 14.96 -12.04 -12.09
N GLN A 738 15.04 -12.56 -13.31
CA GLN A 738 15.14 -14.00 -13.56
C GLN A 738 16.60 -14.46 -13.64
N LYS A 739 16.81 -15.73 -13.35
CA LYS A 739 18.11 -16.38 -13.58
C LYS A 739 18.24 -16.80 -15.05
N PRO A 740 19.43 -16.68 -15.66
CA PRO A 740 19.70 -16.98 -17.08
C PRO A 740 19.15 -18.31 -17.62
N ARG A 741 18.95 -19.31 -16.76
CA ARG A 741 18.59 -20.70 -17.12
C ARG A 741 17.18 -21.14 -16.70
N ARG A 742 16.33 -20.25 -16.15
CA ARG A 742 14.99 -20.61 -15.62
C ARG A 742 13.85 -20.07 -16.50
N SER A 743 12.76 -20.83 -16.68
CA SER A 743 11.47 -20.35 -17.20
C SER A 743 10.75 -19.51 -16.13
N ALA A 744 9.81 -18.66 -16.56
CA ALA A 744 9.16 -17.62 -15.74
C ALA A 744 8.17 -18.12 -14.68
N GLU A 745 8.12 -19.42 -14.42
CA GLU A 745 6.91 -20.09 -13.90
C GLU A 745 6.47 -19.69 -12.49
N HIS A 746 7.16 -18.81 -11.76
CA HIS A 746 6.81 -18.44 -10.36
C HIS A 746 7.24 -17.01 -10.00
N SER A 747 6.56 -16.03 -10.59
CA SER A 747 6.97 -14.62 -10.54
C SER A 747 7.14 -14.07 -9.12
N TYR A 748 6.24 -14.36 -8.17
CA TYR A 748 6.23 -13.78 -6.83
C TYR A 748 7.45 -14.15 -5.93
N HIS A 749 8.23 -15.17 -6.30
CA HIS A 749 9.47 -15.59 -5.59
C HIS A 749 10.77 -15.00 -6.14
N LEU A 750 10.68 -14.18 -7.19
CA LEU A 750 11.83 -13.55 -7.84
C LEU A 750 12.10 -12.17 -7.23
N PRO A 751 13.37 -11.72 -7.14
CA PRO A 751 13.71 -10.42 -6.57
C PRO A 751 12.99 -9.33 -7.37
N PRO A 752 12.18 -8.48 -6.73
CA PRO A 752 11.66 -7.32 -7.40
C PRO A 752 12.84 -6.42 -7.81
N ILE A 753 12.77 -5.89 -9.01
CA ILE A 753 13.70 -4.89 -9.52
C ILE A 753 12.92 -3.64 -9.86
N ALA A 754 13.50 -2.50 -9.51
CA ALA A 754 13.02 -1.21 -9.93
C ALA A 754 14.21 -0.34 -10.29
N GLN A 755 13.99 0.64 -11.16
CA GLN A 755 15.01 1.63 -11.46
C GLN A 755 15.25 2.47 -10.20
N ASN A 756 16.51 2.59 -9.80
CA ASN A 756 16.92 3.58 -8.83
C ASN A 756 16.80 4.99 -9.45
N ALA A 757 17.08 6.01 -8.67
CA ALA A 757 16.97 7.37 -9.14
C ALA A 757 18.08 7.79 -10.14
N LEU A 758 19.05 6.93 -10.43
CA LEU A 758 20.03 7.07 -11.52
C LEU A 758 19.56 6.35 -12.81
N ASN A 759 18.30 5.91 -12.87
CA ASN A 759 17.73 5.03 -13.91
C ASN A 759 18.41 3.66 -14.03
N GLU A 760 19.25 3.28 -13.07
CA GLU A 760 19.91 1.98 -13.04
C GLU A 760 18.99 0.97 -12.39
N TRP A 761 18.90 -0.22 -12.96
CA TRP A 761 18.13 -1.29 -12.36
C TRP A 761 18.84 -1.84 -11.11
N VAL A 762 18.09 -1.95 -10.01
CA VAL A 762 18.55 -2.51 -8.73
C VAL A 762 17.49 -3.46 -8.18
N ILE A 763 17.90 -4.37 -7.30
CA ILE A 763 16.97 -5.26 -6.58
C ILE A 763 16.28 -4.48 -5.46
N ARG A 764 14.98 -4.21 -5.61
CA ARG A 764 14.09 -3.53 -4.64
C ARG A 764 12.61 -3.67 -5.03
N SER A 765 11.70 -3.56 -4.07
CA SER A 765 10.25 -3.45 -4.31
C SER A 765 9.91 -2.15 -5.08
N PRO A 766 8.91 -2.12 -5.97
CA PRO A 766 8.39 -0.87 -6.50
C PRO A 766 7.74 -0.10 -5.36
N GLU A 767 7.78 1.21 -5.48
CA GLU A 767 7.58 2.21 -4.43
C GLU A 767 6.17 2.22 -3.81
N ILE A 768 5.79 1.16 -3.10
CA ILE A 768 4.76 1.19 -2.05
C ILE A 768 5.41 1.38 -0.67
N GLY A 769 6.72 1.09 -0.55
CA GLY A 769 7.61 1.60 0.48
C GLY A 769 8.52 2.72 -0.06
N LEU A 770 8.73 3.78 0.72
CA LEU A 770 9.68 4.85 0.37
C LEU A 770 11.10 4.29 0.18
N LYS A 771 11.90 4.90 -0.71
CA LYS A 771 13.30 4.53 -0.92
C LYS A 771 14.04 4.54 0.41
N GLY A 772 14.90 3.54 0.61
CA GLY A 772 15.73 3.37 1.80
C GLY A 772 16.26 4.69 2.36
N GLY A 773 15.95 4.92 3.62
CA GLY A 773 16.11 6.15 4.38
C GLY A 773 14.80 6.91 4.44
N VAL A 774 14.20 7.03 5.63
CA VAL A 774 13.19 8.07 5.88
C VAL A 774 13.80 9.42 5.48
N HIS A 775 13.40 9.95 4.32
CA HIS A 775 13.58 11.35 3.95
C HIS A 775 13.20 12.23 5.13
N SER A 776 13.80 13.41 5.22
CA SER A 776 13.38 14.44 6.16
C SER A 776 11.86 14.54 6.15
N ARG A 777 11.25 14.22 7.31
CA ARG A 777 9.80 14.31 7.46
C ARG A 777 9.37 15.76 7.26
N MET A 778 10.15 16.67 7.83
CA MET A 778 9.96 18.10 7.67
C MET A 778 10.07 18.53 6.20
N ALA A 779 11.06 18.05 5.43
CA ALA A 779 11.18 18.43 4.03
C ALA A 779 9.99 17.94 3.18
N ARG A 780 9.47 16.74 3.47
CA ARG A 780 8.26 16.23 2.82
C ARG A 780 7.04 17.06 3.20
N ASP A 781 6.87 17.35 4.48
CA ASP A 781 5.78 18.19 4.97
C ASP A 781 5.86 19.61 4.37
N ASP A 782 7.05 20.18 4.23
CA ASP A 782 7.28 21.46 3.54
C ASP A 782 6.89 21.41 2.07
N LEU A 783 7.26 20.34 1.35
CA LEU A 783 6.89 20.16 -0.06
C LEU A 783 5.37 20.03 -0.24
N MET A 784 4.70 19.26 0.62
CA MET A 784 3.23 19.13 0.59
C MET A 784 2.55 20.45 0.98
N ARG A 785 3.10 21.21 1.93
CA ARG A 785 2.56 22.54 2.28
C ARG A 785 2.75 23.56 1.17
N LEU A 786 3.83 23.46 0.38
CA LEU A 786 4.05 24.31 -0.78
C LEU A 786 3.21 23.94 -1.99
N TYR A 787 3.00 22.63 -2.16
CA TYR A 787 2.37 22.00 -3.30
C TYR A 787 1.43 20.89 -2.79
N PRO A 788 0.23 21.24 -2.32
CA PRO A 788 -0.71 20.29 -1.68
C PRO A 788 -1.18 19.15 -2.57
N ASP A 789 -1.08 19.33 -3.89
CA ASP A 789 -1.33 18.30 -4.89
C ASP A 789 -0.23 17.23 -4.94
N LEU A 790 0.95 17.48 -4.38
CA LEU A 790 1.94 16.44 -4.11
C LEU A 790 1.48 15.63 -2.90
N GLY A 791 0.89 14.46 -3.16
CA GLY A 791 0.67 13.48 -2.09
C GLY A 791 2.00 13.04 -1.43
N PRO A 792 1.96 12.38 -0.26
CA PRO A 792 3.18 12.00 0.49
C PRO A 792 4.20 11.21 -0.35
N GLN A 793 3.73 10.33 -1.24
CA GLN A 793 4.59 9.54 -2.13
C GLN A 793 5.24 10.42 -3.21
N ALA A 794 4.47 11.33 -3.83
CA ALA A 794 4.97 12.27 -4.82
C ALA A 794 6.03 13.22 -4.22
N ALA A 795 5.83 13.68 -2.99
CA ALA A 795 6.81 14.47 -2.25
C ALA A 795 8.11 13.69 -1.97
N GLY A 796 8.02 12.39 -1.64
CA GLY A 796 9.21 11.52 -1.52
C GLY A 796 9.94 11.37 -2.86
N ARG A 797 9.18 11.13 -3.93
CA ARG A 797 9.69 11.04 -5.32
C ARG A 797 10.41 12.31 -5.78
N VAL A 798 9.98 13.49 -5.31
CA VAL A 798 10.72 14.73 -5.53
C VAL A 798 12.10 14.65 -4.89
N LEU A 799 12.19 14.32 -3.60
CA LEU A 799 13.45 14.25 -2.86
C LEU A 799 14.38 13.16 -3.42
N ASP A 800 13.81 12.06 -3.88
CA ASP A 800 14.52 11.01 -4.59
C ASP A 800 15.20 11.45 -5.90
N SER A 801 14.89 12.63 -6.41
CA SER A 801 15.55 13.17 -7.61
C SER A 801 16.98 13.63 -7.32
N PHE A 802 17.38 13.63 -6.04
CA PHE A 802 18.65 14.16 -5.56
C PHE A 802 19.48 13.09 -4.83
N GLN A 803 20.81 13.15 -4.99
CA GLN A 803 21.78 12.43 -4.18
C GLN A 803 22.56 13.44 -3.33
N PHE A 804 22.09 13.63 -2.09
CA PHE A 804 22.73 14.53 -1.14
C PHE A 804 23.93 13.90 -0.42
N PRO A 805 24.85 14.71 0.14
CA PRO A 805 26.03 14.21 0.84
C PRO A 805 25.70 13.23 1.98
N ALA A 806 26.44 12.11 2.01
CA ALA A 806 26.23 11.05 2.99
C ALA A 806 26.44 11.53 4.43
N GLY A 807 25.50 11.21 5.32
CA GLY A 807 25.50 11.64 6.72
C GLY A 807 24.97 13.07 6.97
N ALA A 808 24.49 13.75 5.92
CA ALA A 808 23.85 15.06 6.00
C ALA A 808 22.56 15.15 5.13
N GLU A 809 22.03 14.01 4.68
CA GLU A 809 21.00 13.94 3.66
C GLU A 809 19.74 14.71 4.09
N ARG A 810 19.27 14.51 5.32
CA ARG A 810 18.04 15.15 5.81
C ARG A 810 18.18 16.66 5.92
N ALA A 811 19.34 17.12 6.34
CA ALA A 811 19.63 18.55 6.37
C ALA A 811 19.62 19.16 4.97
N TRP A 812 20.14 18.46 3.96
CA TRP A 812 20.13 18.93 2.59
C TRP A 812 18.74 18.88 1.95
N GLU A 813 17.95 17.84 2.24
CA GLU A 813 16.54 17.77 1.82
C GLU A 813 15.71 18.90 2.41
N LEU A 814 15.88 19.19 3.71
CA LEU A 814 15.18 20.30 4.36
C LEU A 814 15.68 21.65 3.85
N ARG A 815 16.98 21.77 3.56
CA ARG A 815 17.52 22.97 2.92
C ARG A 815 16.91 23.16 1.53
N PHE A 816 16.75 22.09 0.76
CA PHE A 816 16.08 22.12 -0.54
C PHE A 816 14.63 22.58 -0.43
N SER A 817 13.83 21.96 0.45
CA SER A 817 12.42 22.35 0.62
C SER A 817 12.28 23.79 1.08
N ARG A 818 13.10 24.24 2.05
CA ARG A 818 13.09 25.62 2.54
C ARG A 818 13.56 26.62 1.50
N ARG A 819 14.49 26.25 0.61
CA ARG A 819 14.92 27.16 -0.46
C ARG A 819 13.80 27.41 -1.48
N LEU A 820 12.85 26.51 -1.61
CA LEU A 820 11.65 26.72 -2.42
C LEU A 820 10.67 27.74 -1.79
N TRP A 821 10.84 28.10 -0.51
CA TRP A 821 10.11 29.20 0.13
C TRP A 821 10.67 30.57 -0.25
N ASP A 822 11.96 30.66 -0.61
CA ASP A 822 12.62 31.94 -0.90
C ASP A 822 12.25 32.47 -2.29
N SER A 823 11.47 33.56 -2.31
CA SER A 823 10.90 34.18 -3.50
C SER A 823 11.75 35.29 -4.12
N GLN A 824 13.06 35.37 -3.84
CA GLN A 824 13.95 36.38 -4.45
C GLN A 824 14.38 36.06 -5.88
N ALA A 825 13.92 34.94 -6.43
CA ALA A 825 14.09 34.64 -7.85
C ALA A 825 13.32 35.67 -8.71
N PRO A 826 13.89 36.20 -9.81
CA PRO A 826 13.21 37.14 -10.70
C PRO A 826 11.82 36.63 -11.08
N LEU A 827 10.83 37.52 -11.23
CA LEU A 827 9.40 37.22 -11.51
C LEU A 827 9.15 36.18 -12.63
N GLN A 828 10.12 35.90 -13.50
CA GLN A 828 10.05 34.86 -14.52
C GLN A 828 10.24 33.42 -13.99
N GLN A 829 10.86 33.24 -12.82
CA GLN A 829 11.09 31.95 -12.13
C GLN A 829 10.01 31.65 -11.07
N ALA A 830 9.32 32.66 -10.54
CA ALA A 830 8.28 32.52 -9.51
C ALA A 830 7.05 31.68 -9.94
N PHE A 831 6.89 31.42 -11.24
CA PHE A 831 5.76 30.67 -11.82
C PHE A 831 6.05 29.18 -12.05
N LEU A 832 7.20 28.68 -11.59
CA LEU A 832 7.60 27.30 -11.78
C LEU A 832 7.95 26.72 -10.43
N ARG A 833 7.47 25.51 -10.18
CA ARG A 833 8.08 24.57 -9.24
C ARG A 833 9.49 24.19 -9.75
N GLU A 834 10.35 25.19 -9.85
CA GLU A 834 11.69 25.12 -10.41
C GLU A 834 12.66 24.74 -9.31
N ILE A 835 13.62 23.91 -9.68
CA ILE A 835 14.64 23.42 -8.76
C ILE A 835 15.69 24.53 -8.65
N PRO A 836 16.02 25.02 -7.44
CA PRO A 836 17.02 26.07 -7.29
C PRO A 836 18.37 25.59 -7.82
N SER A 837 19.08 26.47 -8.52
CA SER A 837 20.26 26.08 -9.32
C SER A 837 21.40 25.47 -8.49
N GLU A 838 21.50 25.87 -7.22
CA GLU A 838 22.44 25.31 -6.24
C GLU A 838 22.25 23.80 -5.97
N PHE A 839 21.07 23.24 -6.27
CA PHE A 839 20.78 21.82 -6.11
C PHE A 839 20.94 21.01 -7.40
N HIS A 840 21.17 21.65 -8.56
CA HIS A 840 21.34 20.93 -9.83
C HIS A 840 22.50 19.92 -9.80
N GLN A 841 23.57 20.22 -9.05
CA GLN A 841 24.73 19.34 -8.90
C GLN A 841 24.41 18.02 -8.16
N TYR A 842 23.32 17.97 -7.41
CA TYR A 842 22.88 16.78 -6.68
C TYR A 842 21.84 15.99 -7.47
N LEU A 843 21.37 16.48 -8.62
CA LEU A 843 20.38 15.78 -9.42
C LEU A 843 20.95 14.48 -9.97
N ILE A 844 20.19 13.40 -9.78
CA ILE A 844 20.49 12.08 -10.31
C ILE A 844 19.55 11.67 -11.45
N VAL A 845 18.50 12.47 -11.69
CA VAL A 845 17.64 12.41 -12.88
C VAL A 845 17.83 13.68 -13.73
N PRO A 846 17.49 13.65 -15.03
CA PRO A 846 17.47 14.86 -15.85
C PRO A 846 16.62 15.97 -15.23
N LEU A 847 17.06 17.22 -15.36
CA LEU A 847 16.37 18.39 -14.77
C LEU A 847 14.88 18.45 -15.14
N ASP A 848 14.54 18.12 -16.38
CA ASP A 848 13.14 18.11 -16.83
C ASP A 848 12.31 17.01 -16.16
N GLN A 849 12.91 15.84 -15.87
CA GLN A 849 12.23 14.78 -15.12
C GLN A 849 12.03 15.16 -13.65
N ALA A 850 13.03 15.79 -13.03
CA ALA A 850 12.89 16.32 -11.67
C ALA A 850 11.81 17.43 -11.60
N ARG A 851 11.71 18.28 -12.63
CA ARG A 851 10.63 19.27 -12.78
C ARG A 851 9.25 18.61 -12.92
N LEU A 852 9.13 17.51 -13.66
CA LEU A 852 7.87 16.77 -13.77
C LEU A 852 7.46 16.15 -12.43
N ARG A 853 8.41 15.61 -11.66
CA ARG A 853 8.16 15.10 -10.29
C ARG A 853 7.72 16.21 -9.35
N MET A 854 8.35 17.38 -9.39
CA MET A 854 7.93 18.58 -8.63
C MET A 854 6.50 19.00 -8.95
N GLN A 855 6.02 18.72 -10.16
CA GLN A 855 4.66 19.02 -10.61
C GLN A 855 3.66 17.91 -10.28
N GLY A 856 4.09 16.78 -9.73
CA GLY A 856 3.23 15.61 -9.52
C GLY A 856 2.84 14.89 -10.82
N ILE A 857 3.49 15.22 -11.95
CA ILE A 857 3.18 14.74 -13.31
C ILE A 857 4.11 13.58 -13.70
N ASP A 858 4.70 12.88 -12.74
CA ASP A 858 5.51 11.71 -13.05
C ASP A 858 4.59 10.56 -13.50
N GLN A 859 4.44 10.41 -14.81
CA GLN A 859 3.70 9.30 -15.42
C GLN A 859 4.41 8.00 -15.03
N ILE A 860 3.84 7.28 -14.06
CA ILE A 860 4.08 5.85 -13.96
C ILE A 860 3.59 5.28 -15.30
N ALA A 861 4.52 4.77 -16.12
CA ALA A 861 4.15 3.83 -17.17
C ALA A 861 3.45 2.65 -16.47
N GLY A 862 2.11 2.64 -16.48
CA GLY A 862 1.30 1.65 -15.76
C GLY A 862 0.39 2.20 -14.65
N ALA A 863 0.04 3.49 -14.60
CA ALA A 863 -1.10 3.92 -13.79
C ALA A 863 -2.34 3.09 -14.20
N ALA A 864 -2.79 2.22 -13.29
CA ALA A 864 -3.89 1.31 -13.54
C ALA A 864 -5.16 2.10 -13.88
N PRO A 865 -6.03 1.59 -14.77
CA PRO A 865 -7.34 2.20 -14.98
C PRO A 865 -8.07 2.33 -13.64
N VAL A 866 -8.70 3.48 -13.42
CA VAL A 866 -9.53 3.76 -12.23
C VAL A 866 -10.46 2.57 -12.00
N ALA A 867 -10.35 1.94 -10.83
CA ALA A 867 -11.13 0.76 -10.49
C ALA A 867 -12.62 1.09 -10.59
N VAL A 868 -13.32 0.29 -11.38
CA VAL A 868 -14.76 0.41 -11.59
C VAL A 868 -15.48 -0.15 -10.37
N THR A 869 -16.23 0.69 -9.67
CA THR A 869 -17.13 0.23 -8.60
C THR A 869 -18.28 -0.58 -9.20
N PRO A 870 -18.61 -1.78 -8.69
CA PRO A 870 -19.71 -2.58 -9.22
C PRO A 870 -21.07 -1.86 -9.06
N VAL A 871 -21.96 -2.06 -10.04
CA VAL A 871 -23.31 -1.46 -10.06
C VAL A 871 -24.08 -1.85 -8.80
N ARG A 872 -24.38 -0.89 -7.92
CA ARG A 872 -25.37 -1.10 -6.86
C ARG A 872 -26.77 -1.00 -7.47
N ALA A 873 -27.58 -2.05 -7.32
CA ALA A 873 -29.00 -1.99 -7.65
C ALA A 873 -29.71 -0.97 -6.75
N SER A 874 -30.74 -0.30 -7.29
CA SER A 874 -31.58 0.59 -6.49
C SER A 874 -32.15 -0.16 -5.29
N VAL A 875 -32.02 0.40 -4.10
CA VAL A 875 -32.53 -0.21 -2.85
C VAL A 875 -33.85 0.39 -2.40
N ILE A 876 -34.32 1.46 -3.06
CA ILE A 876 -35.50 2.21 -2.64
C ILE A 876 -36.77 1.59 -3.23
N GLN A 877 -37.68 1.18 -2.35
CA GLN A 877 -38.97 0.59 -2.70
C GLN A 877 -40.10 1.61 -2.58
N SER A 878 -41.07 1.56 -3.50
CA SER A 878 -42.31 2.33 -3.43
C SER A 878 -43.45 1.57 -4.09
N ASN A 879 -44.54 1.40 -3.34
CA ASN A 879 -45.77 0.75 -3.78
C ASN A 879 -46.77 1.71 -4.42
N HIS A 880 -46.40 2.99 -4.61
CA HIS A 880 -47.31 4.02 -5.14
C HIS A 880 -47.91 3.66 -6.49
N TRP A 881 -47.16 2.90 -7.31
CA TRP A 881 -47.61 2.40 -8.60
C TRP A 881 -48.90 1.58 -8.55
N LYS A 882 -49.19 0.93 -7.41
CA LYS A 882 -50.41 0.12 -7.24
C LYS A 882 -51.67 0.97 -7.41
N THR A 883 -51.60 2.27 -7.10
CA THR A 883 -52.71 3.23 -7.26
C THR A 883 -53.05 3.54 -8.73
N TRP A 884 -52.16 3.24 -9.67
CA TRP A 884 -52.36 3.52 -11.10
C TRP A 884 -53.27 2.51 -11.82
N GLY A 885 -53.62 1.41 -11.14
CA GLY A 885 -54.46 0.35 -11.69
C GLY A 885 -55.90 0.83 -11.86
N LYS A 886 -56.47 0.63 -13.05
CA LYS A 886 -57.87 0.96 -13.34
C LYS A 886 -58.70 -0.31 -13.53
N VAL A 887 -59.94 -0.28 -13.06
CA VAL A 887 -60.93 -1.32 -13.38
C VAL A 887 -61.46 -1.02 -14.78
N ILE A 888 -61.07 -1.82 -15.77
CA ILE A 888 -61.54 -1.71 -17.15
C ILE A 888 -62.44 -2.91 -17.43
N ASN A 889 -63.60 -2.67 -18.04
CA ASN A 889 -64.48 -3.74 -18.50
C ASN A 889 -63.75 -4.59 -19.55
N SER A 890 -63.51 -5.88 -19.27
CA SER A 890 -62.81 -6.77 -20.19
C SER A 890 -63.54 -6.95 -21.53
N ALA A 891 -64.84 -6.65 -21.61
CA ALA A 891 -65.60 -6.72 -22.85
C ALA A 891 -65.16 -5.69 -23.91
N VAL A 892 -64.54 -4.57 -23.48
CA VAL A 892 -64.03 -3.52 -24.37
C VAL A 892 -62.54 -3.67 -24.71
N LEU A 893 -61.88 -4.70 -24.15
CA LEU A 893 -60.48 -5.01 -24.40
C LEU A 893 -60.34 -6.24 -25.30
N GLU A 894 -59.29 -6.26 -26.11
CA GLU A 894 -58.82 -7.43 -26.86
C GLU A 894 -57.34 -7.68 -26.55
N VAL A 895 -56.89 -8.92 -26.75
CA VAL A 895 -55.48 -9.29 -26.57
C VAL A 895 -54.66 -8.68 -27.72
N HIS A 896 -53.50 -8.12 -27.39
CA HIS A 896 -52.59 -7.55 -28.37
C HIS A 896 -52.01 -8.66 -29.26
N PRO A 897 -51.99 -8.50 -30.60
CA PRO A 897 -51.53 -9.55 -31.52
C PRO A 897 -50.09 -10.03 -31.26
N GLY A 898 -49.21 -9.12 -30.81
CA GLY A 898 -47.80 -9.41 -30.52
C GLY A 898 -47.50 -10.03 -29.15
N HIS A 899 -48.46 -10.10 -28.22
CA HIS A 899 -48.20 -10.70 -26.89
C HIS A 899 -49.51 -11.18 -26.20
N PRO A 900 -49.61 -12.47 -25.82
CA PRO A 900 -50.88 -13.10 -25.40
C PRO A 900 -51.44 -12.59 -24.05
N SER A 901 -50.66 -11.83 -23.29
CA SER A 901 -51.05 -11.28 -21.97
C SER A 901 -50.98 -9.75 -21.89
N ILE A 902 -50.92 -9.07 -23.03
CA ILE A 902 -51.08 -7.62 -23.13
C ILE A 902 -52.43 -7.34 -23.78
N TYR A 903 -53.13 -6.31 -23.32
CA TYR A 903 -54.47 -5.94 -23.78
C TYR A 903 -54.45 -4.56 -24.43
N ARG A 904 -55.30 -4.34 -25.43
CA ARG A 904 -55.60 -3.03 -26.01
C ARG A 904 -57.12 -2.87 -26.13
N TYR A 905 -57.60 -1.63 -26.32
CA TYR A 905 -59.02 -1.43 -26.59
C TYR A 905 -59.42 -2.04 -27.95
N LYS A 906 -60.62 -2.62 -28.02
CA LYS A 906 -61.21 -3.07 -29.29
C LYS A 906 -61.40 -1.89 -30.22
N ASN A 907 -61.05 -2.08 -31.49
CA ASN A 907 -61.24 -1.05 -32.50
C ASN A 907 -62.71 -1.03 -32.92
N VAL A 908 -63.51 -0.08 -32.39
CA VAL A 908 -64.94 0.05 -32.70
C VAL A 908 -65.13 1.16 -33.75
N PRO A 909 -65.66 0.86 -34.96
CA PRO A 909 -65.90 1.85 -35.99
C PRO A 909 -66.79 3.01 -35.48
N GLY A 910 -66.32 4.26 -35.62
CA GLY A 910 -67.08 5.46 -35.23
C GLY A 910 -66.78 6.06 -33.84
N THR A 911 -65.82 5.51 -33.08
CA THR A 911 -65.45 6.01 -31.73
C THR A 911 -63.97 6.44 -31.60
N TRP A 912 -63.48 7.16 -32.60
CA TRP A 912 -62.06 7.53 -32.76
C TRP A 912 -61.54 8.60 -31.78
N TRP A 913 -62.40 9.18 -30.94
CA TRP A 913 -62.06 10.32 -30.06
C TRP A 913 -62.23 10.07 -28.56
N ARG A 914 -62.65 8.87 -28.09
CA ARG A 914 -62.99 8.66 -26.66
C ARG A 914 -62.34 7.48 -25.94
N HIS A 915 -61.57 6.63 -26.62
CA HIS A 915 -60.83 5.56 -25.95
C HIS A 915 -59.33 5.84 -26.04
N GLN A 916 -58.70 6.07 -24.88
CA GLN A 916 -57.27 6.39 -24.77
C GLN A 916 -56.42 5.31 -25.45
N GLU A 917 -55.67 5.66 -26.49
CA GLU A 917 -54.67 4.78 -27.11
C GLU A 917 -53.69 4.24 -26.06
N GLY A 918 -53.48 2.93 -26.01
CA GLY A 918 -52.49 2.34 -25.11
C GLY A 918 -52.59 0.84 -24.95
N ASN A 919 -51.46 0.24 -24.57
CA ASN A 919 -51.34 -1.16 -24.19
C ASN A 919 -51.42 -1.31 -22.67
N PHE A 920 -52.06 -2.38 -22.19
CA PHE A 920 -52.32 -2.63 -20.78
C PHE A 920 -51.89 -4.03 -20.37
N ILE A 921 -51.41 -4.17 -19.14
CA ILE A 921 -51.23 -5.47 -18.50
C ILE A 921 -52.23 -5.64 -17.37
N LYS A 922 -52.61 -6.89 -17.10
CA LYS A 922 -53.51 -7.22 -15.98
C LYS A 922 -52.69 -7.77 -14.82
N VAL A 923 -52.82 -7.15 -13.65
CA VAL A 923 -52.18 -7.55 -12.39
C VAL A 923 -53.24 -7.51 -11.30
N GLU A 924 -53.45 -8.62 -10.58
CA GLU A 924 -54.39 -8.71 -9.45
C GLU A 924 -55.81 -8.16 -9.73
N GLY A 925 -56.30 -8.32 -10.97
CA GLY A 925 -57.64 -7.88 -11.37
C GLY A 925 -57.75 -6.44 -11.87
N ALA A 926 -56.71 -5.62 -11.72
CA ALA A 926 -56.63 -4.26 -12.25
C ALA A 926 -55.79 -4.18 -13.53
N TYR A 927 -56.07 -3.20 -14.39
CA TYR A 927 -55.34 -2.95 -15.63
C TYR A 927 -54.40 -1.76 -15.47
N TYR A 928 -53.14 -1.97 -15.84
CA TYR A 928 -52.06 -1.01 -15.71
C TYR A 928 -51.55 -0.60 -17.09
N ARG A 929 -51.40 0.71 -17.32
CA ARG A 929 -51.01 1.27 -18.63
C ARG A 929 -49.49 1.15 -18.86
N LEU A 930 -49.11 0.66 -20.03
CA LEU A 930 -47.72 0.56 -20.45
C LEU A 930 -47.19 1.87 -21.07
N THR A 931 -45.87 1.99 -21.16
CA THR A 931 -45.16 3.12 -21.78
C THR A 931 -45.16 3.09 -23.31
N ASP A 932 -45.23 1.90 -23.93
CA ASP A 932 -44.93 1.71 -25.36
C ASP A 932 -46.16 1.96 -26.25
N LYS A 933 -45.97 2.72 -27.33
CA LYS A 933 -47.07 3.30 -28.13
C LYS A 933 -47.46 2.54 -29.39
N SER A 934 -46.70 1.57 -29.93
CA SER A 934 -47.07 1.02 -31.24
C SER A 934 -46.52 -0.37 -31.62
N GLU A 935 -45.32 -0.78 -31.22
CA GLU A 935 -44.76 -2.09 -31.61
C GLU A 935 -44.31 -2.89 -30.38
N ILE A 936 -45.14 -3.85 -29.96
CA ILE A 936 -44.76 -4.82 -28.93
C ILE A 936 -43.87 -5.88 -29.58
N THR A 937 -42.56 -5.79 -29.35
CA THR A 937 -41.60 -6.83 -29.71
C THR A 937 -41.58 -7.95 -28.65
N LEU A 938 -41.22 -9.17 -29.06
CA LEU A 938 -41.33 -10.40 -28.26
C LEU A 938 -40.33 -10.52 -27.08
N THR A 939 -39.51 -9.50 -26.83
CA THR A 939 -38.45 -9.54 -25.81
C THR A 939 -38.42 -8.27 -24.92
N PRO A 940 -38.45 -8.43 -23.58
CA PRO A 940 -38.57 -7.36 -22.55
C PRO A 940 -37.41 -6.34 -22.54
N PRO A 941 -37.57 -5.15 -21.89
CA PRO A 941 -38.46 -4.89 -20.74
C PRO A 941 -39.64 -3.93 -20.95
N PHE A 942 -40.79 -4.26 -20.33
CA PHE A 942 -41.99 -3.43 -20.29
C PHE A 942 -42.05 -2.57 -19.03
N TYR A 943 -42.62 -1.36 -19.12
CA TYR A 943 -42.79 -0.46 -17.99
C TYR A 943 -44.24 -0.01 -17.83
N VAL A 944 -44.71 0.00 -16.59
CA VAL A 944 -46.01 0.56 -16.20
C VAL A 944 -45.83 2.03 -15.82
N ARG A 945 -46.77 2.88 -16.25
CA ARG A 945 -46.80 4.32 -15.93
C ARG A 945 -48.16 4.76 -15.38
N ASN A 946 -48.16 5.89 -14.68
CA ASN A 946 -49.39 6.58 -14.29
C ASN A 946 -50.18 6.99 -15.56
N PRO A 947 -51.45 6.56 -15.71
CA PRO A 947 -52.27 6.90 -16.88
C PRO A 947 -52.67 8.37 -16.95
N ASP A 948 -52.65 9.10 -15.83
CA ASP A 948 -53.12 10.47 -15.70
C ASP A 948 -51.97 11.51 -15.78
N SER A 949 -50.73 11.05 -16.01
CA SER A 949 -49.54 11.90 -16.18
C SER A 949 -48.70 11.47 -17.39
N ALA A 950 -48.11 12.43 -18.09
CA ALA A 950 -47.24 12.20 -19.24
C ALA A 950 -45.91 12.95 -19.08
N TYR A 951 -44.86 12.23 -18.70
CA TYR A 951 -43.49 12.73 -18.59
C TYR A 951 -42.67 12.37 -19.83
N ASN A 952 -43.08 12.89 -20.99
CA ASN A 952 -42.56 12.51 -22.31
C ASN A 952 -41.45 13.42 -22.85
N THR A 953 -41.13 14.51 -22.14
CA THR A 953 -40.02 15.40 -22.46
C THR A 953 -38.94 15.25 -21.41
N PHE A 954 -37.67 15.51 -21.77
CA PHE A 954 -36.57 15.51 -20.81
C PHE A 954 -36.89 16.40 -19.59
N ASP A 955 -37.39 17.61 -19.83
CA ASP A 955 -37.68 18.58 -18.76
C ASP A 955 -38.78 18.08 -17.80
N SER A 956 -39.87 17.51 -18.34
CA SER A 956 -40.95 16.96 -17.50
C SER A 956 -40.52 15.72 -16.72
N PHE A 957 -39.69 14.86 -17.32
CA PHE A 957 -39.16 13.66 -16.67
C PHE A 957 -38.12 13.98 -15.59
N GLU A 958 -37.21 14.91 -15.87
CA GLU A 958 -36.20 15.37 -14.91
C GLU A 958 -36.87 16.06 -13.70
N LEU A 959 -37.90 16.89 -13.93
CA LEU A 959 -38.70 17.49 -12.85
C LEU A 959 -39.45 16.45 -12.02
N MET A 960 -40.03 15.43 -12.67
CA MET A 960 -40.68 14.32 -11.97
C MET A 960 -39.69 13.59 -11.05
N LEU A 961 -38.48 13.28 -11.50
CA LEU A 961 -37.48 12.62 -10.65
C LEU A 961 -37.06 13.47 -9.45
N ARG A 962 -37.04 14.80 -9.60
CA ARG A 962 -36.65 15.72 -8.52
C ARG A 962 -37.75 15.93 -7.48
N HIS A 963 -39.00 16.07 -7.92
CA HIS A 963 -40.10 16.49 -7.05
C HIS A 963 -41.07 15.36 -6.68
N ASN A 964 -41.28 14.40 -7.59
CA ASN A 964 -42.24 13.31 -7.43
C ASN A 964 -41.64 11.95 -7.85
N PRO A 965 -40.52 11.50 -7.26
CA PRO A 965 -39.81 10.30 -7.71
C PRO A 965 -40.66 9.02 -7.65
N ALA A 966 -41.72 8.98 -6.82
CA ALA A 966 -42.64 7.85 -6.78
C ALA A 966 -43.45 7.67 -8.09
N GLU A 967 -43.63 8.72 -8.88
CA GLU A 967 -44.39 8.74 -10.15
C GLU A 967 -43.62 8.17 -11.35
N GLN A 968 -42.34 7.84 -11.19
CA GLN A 968 -41.53 7.30 -12.27
C GLN A 968 -42.00 5.90 -12.72
N PRO A 969 -41.83 5.51 -14.00
CA PRO A 969 -42.26 4.20 -14.50
C PRO A 969 -41.66 3.00 -13.73
N ARG A 970 -42.43 1.93 -13.59
CA ARG A 970 -42.03 0.69 -12.89
C ARG A 970 -41.84 -0.47 -13.85
N LEU A 971 -40.75 -1.21 -13.66
CA LEU A 971 -40.45 -2.40 -14.46
C LEU A 971 -41.52 -3.48 -14.25
N ALA A 972 -42.06 -3.99 -15.35
CA ALA A 972 -42.99 -5.12 -15.38
C ALA A 972 -42.36 -6.30 -16.11
N THR A 973 -42.24 -7.43 -15.40
CA THR A 973 -41.69 -8.68 -15.92
C THR A 973 -42.80 -9.71 -16.08
N TYR A 974 -42.90 -10.30 -17.27
CA TYR A 974 -43.84 -11.38 -17.54
C TYR A 974 -43.19 -12.73 -17.23
N ASN A 975 -43.79 -13.51 -16.33
CA ASN A 975 -43.37 -14.87 -16.08
C ASN A 975 -44.10 -15.83 -17.02
N ARG A 976 -43.37 -16.35 -18.02
CA ARG A 976 -43.92 -17.27 -19.03
C ARG A 976 -44.39 -18.61 -18.44
N ALA A 977 -43.81 -19.07 -17.33
CA ALA A 977 -44.17 -20.36 -16.73
C ALA A 977 -45.53 -20.31 -16.00
N THR A 978 -45.87 -19.16 -15.41
CA THR A 978 -47.10 -18.96 -14.65
C THR A 978 -48.14 -18.14 -15.40
N SER A 979 -47.79 -17.59 -16.57
CA SER A 979 -48.61 -16.66 -17.36
C SER A 979 -49.06 -15.41 -16.58
N THR A 980 -48.23 -14.94 -15.64
CA THR A 980 -48.53 -13.79 -14.77
C THR A 980 -47.53 -12.66 -14.91
N TRP A 981 -48.01 -11.42 -14.78
CA TRP A 981 -47.18 -10.23 -14.69
C TRP A 981 -46.75 -9.96 -13.25
N HIS A 982 -45.49 -9.59 -13.08
CA HIS A 982 -44.95 -9.07 -11.82
C HIS A 982 -44.40 -7.66 -12.05
N VAL A 983 -44.91 -6.67 -11.31
CA VAL A 983 -44.41 -5.29 -11.36
C VAL A 983 -43.52 -5.06 -10.15
N SER A 984 -42.29 -4.60 -10.41
CA SER A 984 -41.31 -4.35 -9.36
C SER A 984 -41.71 -3.18 -8.47
N ASN A 985 -41.55 -3.32 -7.16
CA ASN A 985 -41.70 -2.21 -6.22
C ASN A 985 -40.44 -1.32 -6.16
N LEU A 986 -39.34 -1.73 -6.79
CA LEU A 986 -38.10 -0.96 -6.80
C LEU A 986 -38.22 0.23 -7.78
N MET A 987 -37.76 1.40 -7.33
CA MET A 987 -37.67 2.57 -8.19
C MET A 987 -36.54 2.43 -9.20
N SER A 988 -36.80 2.81 -10.45
CA SER A 988 -35.85 2.73 -11.58
C SER A 988 -34.71 3.75 -11.46
N PHE A 989 -34.91 4.85 -10.75
CA PHE A 989 -33.94 5.92 -10.51
C PHE A 989 -34.08 6.42 -9.07
N GLU A 990 -32.94 6.56 -8.39
CA GLU A 990 -32.87 7.07 -7.01
C GLU A 990 -32.71 8.59 -6.97
N LYS A 991 -32.31 9.20 -8.10
CA LYS A 991 -32.10 10.63 -8.26
C LYS A 991 -32.33 11.07 -9.71
N SER A 992 -32.20 12.37 -9.97
CA SER A 992 -32.39 12.93 -11.31
C SER A 992 -31.34 12.44 -12.31
N LEU A 993 -31.65 12.43 -13.61
CA LEU A 993 -30.74 11.94 -14.65
C LEU A 993 -29.48 12.79 -14.74
N VAL A 994 -29.62 14.11 -14.57
CA VAL A 994 -28.48 15.04 -14.51
C VAL A 994 -27.59 14.75 -13.31
N SER A 995 -28.19 14.38 -12.17
CA SER A 995 -27.42 14.01 -10.97
C SER A 995 -26.68 12.68 -11.12
N TYR A 996 -27.13 11.78 -11.99
CA TYR A 996 -26.37 10.60 -12.39
C TYR A 996 -25.19 10.98 -13.29
N ALA A 997 -25.40 11.85 -14.29
CA ALA A 997 -24.30 12.33 -15.14
C ALA A 997 -23.25 13.14 -14.36
N ALA A 998 -23.66 13.89 -13.34
CA ALA A 998 -22.74 14.63 -12.46
C ALA A 998 -21.83 13.70 -11.64
N ASP A 999 -22.30 12.52 -11.25
CA ASP A 999 -21.43 11.51 -10.60
C ASP A 999 -20.43 10.88 -11.57
N ILE A 1000 -20.87 10.66 -12.82
CA ILE A 1000 -20.11 9.91 -13.82
C ILE A 1000 -19.06 10.79 -14.48
N PHE A 1001 -19.43 12.05 -14.72
CA PHE A 1001 -18.62 13.09 -15.35
C PHE A 1001 -18.63 14.37 -14.49
N PRO A 1002 -18.10 14.32 -13.25
CA PRO A 1002 -17.94 15.49 -12.41
C PRO A 1002 -17.07 16.57 -13.09
N GLU A 1003 -16.29 16.18 -14.10
CA GLU A 1003 -15.39 17.04 -14.83
C GLU A 1003 -16.07 17.91 -15.89
N LEU A 1004 -17.31 17.61 -16.26
CA LEU A 1004 -18.08 18.43 -17.19
C LEU A 1004 -18.77 19.59 -16.47
N THR A 1005 -18.96 20.71 -17.18
CA THR A 1005 -19.79 21.82 -16.66
C THR A 1005 -21.25 21.36 -16.50
N PRO A 1006 -22.02 21.95 -15.56
CA PRO A 1006 -23.44 21.63 -15.41
C PRO A 1006 -24.24 21.78 -16.71
N GLY A 1007 -23.88 22.75 -17.55
CA GLY A 1007 -24.49 22.93 -18.88
C GLY A 1007 -24.22 21.75 -19.81
N SER A 1008 -22.99 21.26 -19.88
CA SER A 1008 -22.66 20.08 -20.68
C SER A 1008 -23.27 18.79 -20.13
N GLN A 1009 -23.36 18.63 -18.80
CA GLN A 1009 -24.06 17.50 -18.18
C GLN A 1009 -25.55 17.48 -18.57
N VAL A 1010 -26.22 18.63 -18.55
CA VAL A 1010 -27.62 18.75 -18.97
C VAL A 1010 -27.78 18.45 -20.46
N GLN A 1011 -26.91 18.99 -21.32
CA GLN A 1011 -27.01 18.76 -22.77
C GLN A 1011 -26.74 17.30 -23.15
N LEU A 1012 -25.74 16.67 -22.54
CA LEU A 1012 -25.42 15.25 -22.74
C LEU A 1012 -26.62 14.37 -22.39
N VAL A 1013 -27.20 14.58 -21.20
CA VAL A 1013 -28.36 13.80 -20.74
C VAL A 1013 -29.61 14.10 -21.56
N ARG A 1014 -29.82 15.35 -21.99
CA ARG A 1014 -30.93 15.74 -22.86
C ARG A 1014 -30.82 15.06 -24.23
N ALA A 1015 -29.63 15.02 -24.83
CA ALA A 1015 -29.39 14.31 -26.09
C ALA A 1015 -29.66 12.81 -25.93
N MET A 1016 -29.14 12.21 -24.87
CA MET A 1016 -29.41 10.81 -24.53
C MET A 1016 -30.90 10.52 -24.32
N PHE A 1017 -31.61 11.37 -23.59
CA PHE A 1017 -33.06 11.22 -23.40
C PHE A 1017 -33.81 11.33 -24.73
N THR A 1018 -33.43 12.28 -25.58
CA THR A 1018 -34.10 12.51 -26.87
C THR A 1018 -33.87 11.35 -27.84
N GLU A 1019 -32.65 10.82 -27.89
CA GLU A 1019 -32.27 9.69 -28.76
C GLU A 1019 -32.93 8.37 -28.31
N PHE A 1020 -32.97 8.11 -26.99
CA PHE A 1020 -33.31 6.78 -26.49
C PHE A 1020 -34.68 6.66 -25.81
N ALA A 1021 -35.25 7.74 -25.24
CA ALA A 1021 -36.52 7.67 -24.52
C ALA A 1021 -37.74 7.53 -25.45
N SER A 1022 -37.60 7.88 -26.74
CA SER A 1022 -38.62 7.61 -27.76
C SER A 1022 -38.74 6.12 -28.09
N ILE A 1023 -37.73 5.31 -27.75
CA ILE A 1023 -37.61 3.89 -28.10
C ILE A 1023 -37.99 2.98 -26.92
N SER A 1024 -37.41 3.19 -25.73
CA SER A 1024 -37.78 2.46 -24.50
C SER A 1024 -37.09 3.03 -23.27
N TYR A 1025 -37.78 3.07 -22.12
CA TYR A 1025 -37.16 3.43 -20.82
C TYR A 1025 -36.06 2.45 -20.36
N SER A 1026 -36.01 1.24 -20.95
CA SER A 1026 -34.92 0.28 -20.71
C SER A 1026 -33.55 0.80 -21.14
N ASN A 1027 -33.51 1.61 -22.19
CA ASN A 1027 -32.29 2.24 -22.68
C ASN A 1027 -31.77 3.32 -21.71
N MET A 1028 -32.55 3.76 -20.72
CA MET A 1028 -32.05 4.66 -19.68
C MET A 1028 -31.16 3.95 -18.64
N ASN A 1029 -31.01 2.62 -18.71
CA ASN A 1029 -29.98 1.88 -17.96
C ASN A 1029 -28.54 2.24 -18.41
N PHE A 1030 -28.34 2.90 -19.55
CA PHE A 1030 -27.00 3.35 -19.98
C PHE A 1030 -26.31 4.23 -18.93
N LEU A 1031 -27.05 5.04 -18.15
CA LEU A 1031 -26.46 5.81 -17.04
C LEU A 1031 -25.93 4.92 -15.91
N ARG A 1032 -26.48 3.71 -15.73
CA ARG A 1032 -25.96 2.71 -14.79
C ARG A 1032 -24.76 1.97 -15.38
N GLU A 1033 -24.75 1.73 -16.69
CA GLU A 1033 -23.61 1.13 -17.41
C GLU A 1033 -22.40 2.08 -17.49
N TRP A 1034 -22.61 3.38 -17.71
CA TRP A 1034 -21.53 4.36 -17.72
C TRP A 1034 -20.80 4.47 -16.37
N ARG A 1035 -21.49 4.19 -15.25
CA ARG A 1035 -20.83 4.04 -13.92
C ARG A 1035 -19.88 2.85 -13.85
N THR A 1036 -20.05 1.86 -14.72
CA THR A 1036 -19.13 0.71 -14.82
C THR A 1036 -17.89 1.01 -15.67
N GLY A 1037 -17.73 2.22 -16.19
CA GLY A 1037 -16.67 2.55 -17.14
C GLY A 1037 -16.79 1.86 -18.52
N ALA A 1038 -17.78 0.97 -18.71
CA ALA A 1038 -17.99 0.26 -19.96
C ALA A 1038 -18.87 1.07 -20.93
N PHE A 1039 -18.23 1.79 -21.85
CA PHE A 1039 -18.91 2.43 -22.98
C PHE A 1039 -19.02 1.43 -24.15
N ARG A 1040 -19.96 0.49 -24.10
CA ARG A 1040 -20.13 -0.53 -25.17
C ARG A 1040 -20.59 0.07 -26.50
N SER A 1041 -21.34 1.16 -26.45
CA SER A 1041 -21.68 2.08 -27.53
C SER A 1041 -22.12 3.40 -26.90
N ASN A 1042 -21.92 4.55 -27.56
CA ASN A 1042 -22.44 5.85 -27.13
C ASN A 1042 -21.68 6.52 -25.96
N ASP A 1043 -20.37 6.78 -26.10
CA ASP A 1043 -19.65 7.70 -25.20
C ASP A 1043 -20.06 9.17 -25.44
N PRO A 1044 -19.76 10.11 -24.52
CA PRO A 1044 -20.17 11.51 -24.67
C PRO A 1044 -19.71 12.15 -25.98
N ILE A 1045 -18.59 11.73 -26.58
CA ILE A 1045 -18.10 12.27 -27.85
C ILE A 1045 -18.90 11.72 -29.03
N SER A 1046 -19.27 10.44 -28.98
CA SER A 1046 -20.06 9.81 -30.03
C SER A 1046 -21.49 10.38 -30.13
N MET A 1047 -22.08 10.80 -29.00
CA MET A 1047 -23.40 11.47 -28.95
C MET A 1047 -23.38 12.90 -29.50
N MET A 1048 -22.19 13.45 -29.77
CA MET A 1048 -22.09 14.81 -30.29
C MET A 1048 -22.51 14.87 -31.76
N GLU A 1049 -23.31 15.88 -32.07
CA GLU A 1049 -23.60 16.25 -33.44
C GLU A 1049 -22.39 16.88 -34.12
N TYR A 1050 -22.30 16.65 -35.42
CA TYR A 1050 -21.25 17.22 -36.24
C TYR A 1050 -21.45 18.72 -36.49
N ARG A 1051 -20.42 19.54 -36.24
CA ARG A 1051 -20.44 20.96 -36.60
C ARG A 1051 -19.96 21.20 -38.03
N GLY A 1052 -20.80 21.88 -38.82
CA GLY A 1052 -20.43 22.42 -40.12
C GLY A 1052 -19.62 23.72 -40.01
N SER A 1053 -18.75 23.98 -40.97
CA SER A 1053 -18.09 25.28 -41.14
C SER A 1053 -19.00 26.26 -41.88
N VAL A 1054 -18.98 27.54 -41.51
CA VAL A 1054 -19.66 28.58 -42.28
C VAL A 1054 -18.89 28.85 -43.58
N ALA A 1055 -19.56 28.71 -44.74
CA ALA A 1055 -18.96 28.93 -46.05
C ALA A 1055 -18.67 30.44 -46.31
N GLY A 1056 -17.52 30.73 -46.92
CA GLY A 1056 -17.09 32.10 -47.27
C GLY A 1056 -15.57 32.20 -47.44
N ALA A 1057 -15.05 33.42 -47.72
CA ALA A 1057 -13.61 33.66 -47.94
C ALA A 1057 -12.70 33.33 -46.74
N ASN A 1058 -13.28 33.09 -45.55
CA ASN A 1058 -12.54 32.72 -44.34
C ASN A 1058 -13.36 31.69 -43.53
N PRO A 1059 -13.32 30.39 -43.91
CA PRO A 1059 -14.19 29.38 -43.33
C PRO A 1059 -13.85 29.11 -41.86
N ARG A 1060 -14.89 29.04 -41.01
CA ARG A 1060 -14.78 29.00 -39.55
C ARG A 1060 -15.84 28.11 -38.91
N TYR A 1061 -15.50 27.51 -37.78
CA TYR A 1061 -16.43 26.79 -36.89
C TYR A 1061 -16.85 27.69 -35.75
N ASN A 1062 -18.15 27.93 -35.58
CA ASN A 1062 -18.67 28.75 -34.50
C ASN A 1062 -18.66 27.95 -33.18
N ILE A 1063 -18.04 28.53 -32.14
CA ILE A 1063 -17.94 27.97 -30.79
C ILE A 1063 -18.57 28.91 -29.74
N GLY A 1064 -19.27 29.98 -30.14
CA GLY A 1064 -20.03 30.81 -29.20
C GLY A 1064 -21.07 30.00 -28.41
N ARG A 1065 -21.55 30.54 -27.28
CA ARG A 1065 -22.68 29.95 -26.55
C ARG A 1065 -23.85 29.81 -27.53
N VAL A 1066 -24.22 28.58 -27.83
CA VAL A 1066 -25.46 28.30 -28.55
C VAL A 1066 -26.56 28.85 -27.65
N THR A 1067 -27.27 29.90 -28.09
CA THR A 1067 -28.52 30.29 -27.45
C THR A 1067 -29.39 29.05 -27.40
N GLU A 1068 -29.87 28.69 -26.22
CA GLU A 1068 -30.77 27.57 -25.95
C GLU A 1068 -32.03 27.72 -26.82
N ASP A 1069 -31.93 27.33 -28.08
CA ASP A 1069 -33.11 27.10 -28.90
C ASP A 1069 -33.61 25.73 -28.46
N VAL A 1070 -34.45 25.75 -27.42
CA VAL A 1070 -35.02 24.61 -26.70
C VAL A 1070 -35.66 23.57 -27.64
N ARG A 1071 -35.88 23.93 -28.91
CA ARG A 1071 -36.49 23.11 -29.95
C ARG A 1071 -35.54 22.19 -30.72
N SER A 1072 -34.22 22.41 -30.72
CA SER A 1072 -33.31 21.65 -31.61
C SER A 1072 -32.57 20.47 -30.96
N GLY A 1073 -32.44 20.41 -29.62
CA GLY A 1073 -31.80 19.27 -28.95
C GLY A 1073 -30.32 19.02 -29.28
N ALA A 1074 -29.68 19.90 -30.06
CA ALA A 1074 -28.37 19.68 -30.66
C ALA A 1074 -27.22 19.72 -29.64
N PHE A 1075 -26.71 18.55 -29.25
CA PHE A 1075 -25.54 18.42 -28.38
C PHE A 1075 -24.26 18.50 -29.21
N GLY A 1076 -23.73 19.72 -29.40
CA GLY A 1076 -22.63 19.97 -30.33
C GLY A 1076 -21.29 20.36 -29.70
N ARG A 1077 -21.18 20.47 -28.35
CA ARG A 1077 -19.94 20.88 -27.66
C ARG A 1077 -19.89 20.35 -26.23
N LEU A 1078 -18.73 19.87 -25.82
CA LEU A 1078 -18.40 19.56 -24.43
C LEU A 1078 -17.59 20.69 -23.82
N ASP A 1079 -17.95 21.09 -22.60
CA ASP A 1079 -17.27 22.09 -21.79
C ASP A 1079 -16.92 21.46 -20.43
N PHE A 1080 -15.66 21.59 -20.01
CA PHE A 1080 -15.15 21.02 -18.76
C PHE A 1080 -15.07 22.05 -17.63
N SER A 1081 -15.34 21.61 -16.41
CA SER A 1081 -15.18 22.39 -15.19
C SER A 1081 -13.71 22.68 -14.91
N PHE A 1082 -13.42 23.87 -14.38
CA PHE A 1082 -12.05 24.31 -14.10
C PHE A 1082 -11.35 23.42 -13.07
N ASN A 1083 -12.04 23.07 -11.99
CA ASN A 1083 -11.46 22.34 -10.85
C ASN A 1083 -11.08 20.90 -11.21
N ALA A 1084 -11.77 20.31 -12.19
CA ALA A 1084 -11.64 18.90 -12.48
C ALA A 1084 -10.45 18.53 -13.36
N LEU A 1085 -9.93 19.49 -14.12
CA LEU A 1085 -8.71 19.34 -14.91
C LEU A 1085 -7.53 20.10 -14.28
N HIS A 1086 -7.66 20.49 -13.02
CA HIS A 1086 -6.58 21.08 -12.25
C HIS A 1086 -5.60 19.96 -11.84
N PRO A 1087 -4.27 20.10 -11.99
CA PRO A 1087 -3.51 21.32 -12.32
C PRO A 1087 -3.25 21.57 -13.83
N HIS A 1088 -3.64 20.64 -14.71
CA HIS A 1088 -3.27 20.67 -16.13
C HIS A 1088 -3.83 21.91 -16.86
N LEU A 1089 -5.06 22.31 -16.51
CA LEU A 1089 -5.71 23.49 -17.06
C LEU A 1089 -4.99 24.78 -16.64
N HIS A 1090 -4.61 24.86 -15.37
CA HIS A 1090 -3.88 26.02 -14.85
C HIS A 1090 -2.58 26.26 -15.63
N HIS A 1091 -1.81 25.19 -15.90
CA HIS A 1091 -0.58 25.27 -16.67
C HIS A 1091 -0.80 25.68 -18.13
N ALA A 1092 -1.85 25.20 -18.78
CA ALA A 1092 -2.16 25.58 -20.15
C ALA A 1092 -2.70 27.02 -20.28
N ILE A 1093 -3.28 27.58 -19.21
CA ILE A 1093 -3.65 29.00 -19.13
C ILE A 1093 -2.42 29.88 -18.95
N THR A 1094 -1.54 29.54 -18.00
CA THR A 1094 -0.36 30.34 -17.64
C THR A 1094 0.76 30.25 -18.67
N ARG A 1095 0.94 29.08 -19.31
CA ARG A 1095 1.96 28.83 -20.34
C ARG A 1095 1.33 28.25 -21.59
N PRO A 1096 0.63 29.07 -22.40
CA PRO A 1096 -0.03 28.57 -23.60
C PRO A 1096 0.97 28.00 -24.60
N GLY A 1097 0.84 26.72 -24.91
CA GLY A 1097 1.64 26.10 -25.95
C GLY A 1097 1.31 24.63 -26.15
N PRO A 1098 1.82 24.01 -27.23
CA PRO A 1098 1.60 22.60 -27.52
C PRO A 1098 2.00 21.67 -26.36
N ALA A 1099 3.08 22.00 -25.63
CA ALA A 1099 3.60 21.21 -24.52
C ALA A 1099 2.68 21.18 -23.28
N THR A 1100 1.87 22.22 -23.06
CA THR A 1100 0.92 22.30 -21.93
C THR A 1100 -0.50 21.91 -22.33
N LEU A 1101 -0.88 22.15 -23.60
CA LEU A 1101 -2.15 21.69 -24.15
C LEU A 1101 -2.20 20.17 -24.28
N ARG A 1102 -1.09 19.50 -24.62
CA ARG A 1102 -1.05 18.04 -24.74
C ARG A 1102 -1.50 17.34 -23.46
N PRO A 1103 -0.84 17.50 -22.29
CA PRO A 1103 -1.25 16.79 -21.08
C PRO A 1103 -2.67 17.16 -20.65
N LEU A 1104 -3.08 18.43 -20.80
CA LEU A 1104 -4.47 18.85 -20.53
C LEU A 1104 -5.48 18.09 -21.38
N MET A 1105 -5.24 18.01 -22.70
CA MET A 1105 -6.18 17.35 -23.61
C MET A 1105 -6.15 15.83 -23.47
N VAL A 1106 -5.02 15.23 -23.08
CA VAL A 1106 -4.93 13.81 -22.71
C VAL A 1106 -5.80 13.54 -21.48
N GLU A 1107 -5.69 14.37 -20.44
CA GLU A 1107 -6.49 14.21 -19.23
C GLU A 1107 -7.98 14.40 -19.53
N ALA A 1108 -8.35 15.45 -20.28
CA ALA A 1108 -9.72 15.69 -20.70
C ALA A 1108 -10.33 14.50 -21.48
N MET A 1109 -9.58 13.92 -22.43
CA MET A 1109 -10.02 12.75 -23.20
C MET A 1109 -10.11 11.49 -22.35
N ARG A 1110 -9.20 11.29 -21.39
CA ARG A 1110 -9.23 10.19 -20.44
C ARG A 1110 -10.48 10.23 -19.57
N HIS A 1111 -10.87 11.41 -19.06
CA HIS A 1111 -12.08 11.56 -18.25
C HIS A 1111 -13.37 11.34 -19.03
N VAL A 1112 -13.48 11.90 -20.24
CA VAL A 1112 -14.75 11.90 -20.99
C VAL A 1112 -14.96 10.65 -21.83
N ALA A 1113 -13.92 10.13 -22.50
CA ALA A 1113 -14.06 9.02 -23.45
C ALA A 1113 -13.42 7.71 -22.95
N ARG A 1114 -12.68 7.74 -21.83
CA ARG A 1114 -11.92 6.59 -21.28
C ARG A 1114 -11.07 5.92 -22.38
N VAL A 1115 -10.31 6.73 -23.10
CA VAL A 1115 -9.44 6.31 -24.21
C VAL A 1115 -7.98 6.54 -23.84
N ASP A 1116 -7.10 5.72 -24.42
CA ASP A 1116 -5.65 5.84 -24.23
C ASP A 1116 -5.02 6.60 -25.40
N LEU A 1117 -3.94 7.33 -25.08
CA LEU A 1117 -3.15 8.08 -26.04
C LEU A 1117 -2.31 7.12 -26.89
N VAL A 1118 -2.44 7.23 -28.21
CA VAL A 1118 -1.59 6.50 -29.16
C VAL A 1118 -0.36 7.35 -29.42
N GLU A 1119 0.67 7.18 -28.58
CA GLU A 1119 1.87 8.02 -28.55
C GLU A 1119 2.58 8.07 -29.92
N SER A 1120 2.65 6.93 -30.60
CA SER A 1120 3.33 6.75 -31.89
C SER A 1120 2.73 7.57 -33.05
N LEU A 1121 1.46 7.97 -32.96
CA LEU A 1121 0.78 8.77 -33.97
C LEU A 1121 0.65 10.25 -33.57
N SER A 1122 0.88 10.56 -32.29
CA SER A 1122 0.53 11.83 -31.67
C SER A 1122 1.69 12.84 -31.72
N SER A 1123 1.43 14.05 -32.21
CA SER A 1123 2.36 15.18 -32.19
C SER A 1123 2.00 16.21 -31.11
N SER A 1124 2.76 17.30 -31.03
CA SER A 1124 2.51 18.38 -30.06
C SER A 1124 1.16 19.09 -30.29
N THR A 1125 0.62 19.06 -31.51
CA THR A 1125 -0.63 19.76 -31.89
C THR A 1125 -1.77 18.81 -32.30
N ARG A 1126 -1.50 17.51 -32.41
CA ARG A 1126 -2.46 16.50 -32.82
C ARG A 1126 -2.30 15.25 -31.98
N LEU A 1127 -3.37 14.81 -31.35
CA LEU A 1127 -3.37 13.66 -30.45
C LEU A 1127 -4.31 12.60 -30.99
N PHE A 1128 -3.85 11.35 -31.01
CA PHE A 1128 -4.65 10.20 -31.41
C PHE A 1128 -5.03 9.40 -30.19
N PHE A 1129 -6.31 9.05 -30.08
CA PHE A 1129 -6.81 8.24 -28.98
C PHE A 1129 -7.60 7.05 -29.50
N GLN A 1130 -7.44 5.93 -28.82
CA GLN A 1130 -8.16 4.70 -29.13
C GLN A 1130 -8.54 4.00 -27.83
N ARG A 1131 -9.69 3.31 -27.84
CA ARG A 1131 -10.08 2.42 -26.74
C ARG A 1131 -9.55 1.02 -27.01
N ALA A 1132 -9.06 0.34 -25.98
CA ALA A 1132 -8.70 -1.08 -26.08
C ALA A 1132 -9.87 -1.90 -26.67
N GLY A 1133 -9.62 -2.61 -27.77
CA GLY A 1133 -10.62 -3.44 -28.44
C GLY A 1133 -11.62 -2.71 -29.37
N ASP A 1134 -11.55 -1.39 -29.54
CA ASP A 1134 -12.38 -0.65 -30.52
C ASP A 1134 -11.54 -0.18 -31.72
N VAL A 1135 -12.13 -0.25 -32.90
CA VAL A 1135 -11.57 0.25 -34.17
C VAL A 1135 -11.83 1.75 -34.38
N THR A 1136 -12.56 2.40 -33.47
CA THR A 1136 -12.76 3.86 -33.47
C THR A 1136 -11.49 4.59 -33.08
N LEU A 1137 -11.06 5.51 -33.94
CA LEU A 1137 -9.87 6.34 -33.74
C LEU A 1137 -10.28 7.81 -33.65
N TYR A 1138 -10.00 8.44 -32.51
CA TYR A 1138 -10.26 9.85 -32.28
C TYR A 1138 -9.01 10.66 -32.62
N CYS A 1139 -9.11 11.57 -33.59
CA CYS A 1139 -8.06 12.51 -33.94
C CYS A 1139 -8.40 13.89 -33.37
N LEU A 1140 -7.75 14.26 -32.27
CA LEU A 1140 -7.95 15.54 -31.59
C LEU A 1140 -6.92 16.57 -32.03
N HIS A 1141 -7.40 17.64 -32.66
CA HIS A 1141 -6.60 18.80 -33.05
C HIS A 1141 -6.63 19.84 -31.92
N CYS A 1142 -5.47 20.10 -31.33
CA CYS A 1142 -5.34 20.98 -30.16
C CYS A 1142 -5.26 22.45 -30.59
N VAL A 1143 -6.18 23.30 -30.09
CA VAL A 1143 -6.24 24.73 -30.42
C VAL A 1143 -6.29 25.61 -29.17
N ASN A 1144 -5.84 26.86 -29.30
CA ASN A 1144 -6.00 27.89 -28.27
C ASN A 1144 -6.59 29.13 -28.93
N VAL A 1145 -7.78 29.54 -28.50
CA VAL A 1145 -8.57 30.58 -29.17
C VAL A 1145 -9.09 31.62 -28.19
N SER A 1146 -9.08 32.89 -28.60
CA SER A 1146 -9.67 34.01 -27.86
C SER A 1146 -10.97 34.52 -28.49
N GLU A 1147 -11.34 33.97 -29.66
CA GLU A 1147 -12.52 34.33 -30.43
C GLU A 1147 -13.69 33.37 -30.13
N THR A 1148 -14.90 33.71 -30.58
CA THR A 1148 -16.09 32.83 -30.52
C THR A 1148 -16.14 31.83 -31.68
N PHE A 1149 -15.04 31.66 -32.41
CA PHE A 1149 -14.93 30.73 -33.52
C PHE A 1149 -13.51 30.15 -33.63
N VAL A 1150 -13.39 28.99 -34.26
CA VAL A 1150 -12.11 28.38 -34.65
C VAL A 1150 -11.95 28.50 -36.16
N ARG A 1151 -10.83 29.06 -36.62
CA ARG A 1151 -10.53 29.19 -38.05
C ARG A 1151 -10.05 27.84 -38.59
N THR A 1152 -10.53 27.45 -39.77
CA THR A 1152 -10.15 26.17 -40.40
C THR A 1152 -8.66 26.03 -40.70
N ASN A 1153 -7.93 27.15 -40.85
CA ASN A 1153 -6.48 27.17 -41.06
C ASN A 1153 -5.65 27.09 -39.76
N SER A 1154 -6.28 27.12 -38.58
CA SER A 1154 -5.57 27.04 -37.29
C SER A 1154 -5.08 25.63 -36.93
N PHE A 1155 -5.55 24.62 -37.66
CA PHE A 1155 -5.12 23.24 -37.56
C PHE A 1155 -5.19 22.60 -38.96
N GLN A 1156 -4.41 21.55 -39.19
CA GLN A 1156 -4.48 20.79 -40.43
C GLN A 1156 -5.35 19.56 -40.21
N LEU A 1157 -6.47 19.48 -40.93
CA LEU A 1157 -7.30 18.29 -40.98
C LEU A 1157 -6.45 17.08 -41.37
N TYR A 1158 -6.66 15.98 -40.66
CA TYR A 1158 -5.98 14.75 -40.99
C TYR A 1158 -6.60 14.17 -42.27
N ASN A 1159 -5.87 14.24 -43.39
CA ASN A 1159 -6.28 13.63 -44.66
C ASN A 1159 -5.60 12.26 -44.81
N PRO A 1160 -6.32 11.13 -44.68
CA PRO A 1160 -5.74 9.80 -44.78
C PRO A 1160 -5.19 9.47 -46.18
N SER A 1161 -5.52 10.27 -47.20
CA SER A 1161 -5.13 10.06 -48.61
C SER A 1161 -3.70 10.53 -48.94
N LEU A 1162 -3.07 11.33 -48.05
CA LEU A 1162 -1.80 12.04 -48.33
C LEU A 1162 -0.57 11.45 -47.60
N MET A 1163 -0.74 10.37 -46.83
CA MET A 1163 0.33 9.74 -46.04
C MET A 1163 0.29 8.21 -46.18
N THR A 1164 1.46 7.56 -46.17
CA THR A 1164 1.62 6.12 -45.97
C THR A 1164 1.12 5.74 -44.57
N SER A 1165 -0.20 5.56 -44.44
CA SER A 1165 -0.85 5.37 -43.15
C SER A 1165 -0.48 4.04 -42.47
N THR A 1166 -0.20 4.11 -41.17
CA THR A 1166 -0.06 2.96 -40.27
C THR A 1166 -1.33 2.08 -40.29
N GLY A 1167 -1.22 0.79 -39.96
CA GLY A 1167 -2.34 -0.15 -40.03
C GLY A 1167 -3.59 0.31 -39.28
N LEU A 1168 -3.44 0.94 -38.11
CA LEU A 1168 -4.54 1.43 -37.28
C LEU A 1168 -5.40 2.50 -37.96
N VAL A 1169 -4.77 3.50 -38.59
CA VAL A 1169 -5.50 4.55 -39.31
C VAL A 1169 -6.28 3.95 -40.48
N ARG A 1170 -5.64 3.04 -41.22
CA ARG A 1170 -6.26 2.39 -42.38
C ARG A 1170 -7.51 1.61 -41.99
N SER A 1171 -7.44 0.84 -40.90
CA SER A 1171 -8.58 0.09 -40.36
C SER A 1171 -9.72 1.02 -39.92
N ALA A 1172 -9.42 2.11 -39.22
CA ALA A 1172 -10.45 3.07 -38.79
C ALA A 1172 -11.13 3.77 -39.96
N VAL A 1173 -10.38 4.14 -41.01
CA VAL A 1173 -10.92 4.77 -42.23
C VAL A 1173 -11.81 3.80 -43.01
N GLN A 1174 -11.36 2.54 -43.20
CA GLN A 1174 -12.16 1.51 -43.89
C GLN A 1174 -13.47 1.21 -43.15
N ALA A 1175 -13.46 1.24 -41.82
CA ALA A 1175 -14.65 1.06 -41.00
C ALA A 1175 -15.53 2.32 -40.86
N ASN A 1176 -15.14 3.45 -41.48
CA ASN A 1176 -15.79 4.76 -41.31
C ASN A 1176 -15.88 5.20 -39.82
N LYS A 1177 -14.84 4.90 -39.04
CA LYS A 1177 -14.74 5.15 -37.59
C LYS A 1177 -13.55 6.07 -37.20
N LEU A 1178 -13.05 6.86 -38.15
CA LEU A 1178 -12.12 7.96 -37.85
C LEU A 1178 -12.94 9.22 -37.49
N ILE A 1179 -12.82 9.70 -36.25
CA ILE A 1179 -13.57 10.86 -35.76
C ILE A 1179 -12.61 12.04 -35.56
N ASN A 1180 -12.81 13.13 -36.31
CA ASN A 1180 -12.07 14.38 -36.15
C ASN A 1180 -12.70 15.24 -35.06
N LEU A 1181 -11.88 15.62 -34.09
CA LEU A 1181 -12.22 16.47 -32.96
C LEU A 1181 -11.36 17.72 -32.96
N VAL A 1182 -11.92 18.83 -32.53
CA VAL A 1182 -11.17 20.05 -32.21
C VAL A 1182 -11.38 20.33 -30.73
N GLY A 1183 -10.29 20.52 -29.99
CA GLY A 1183 -10.39 20.82 -28.58
C GLY A 1183 -9.21 21.60 -28.05
N GLY A 1184 -9.40 22.22 -26.89
CA GLY A 1184 -8.40 23.07 -26.27
C GLY A 1184 -9.05 24.16 -25.45
N ILE A 1185 -8.41 25.33 -25.38
CA ILE A 1185 -8.83 26.40 -24.48
C ILE A 1185 -9.48 27.53 -25.25
N GLN A 1186 -10.68 27.94 -24.82
CA GLN A 1186 -11.31 29.20 -25.21
C GLN A 1186 -11.12 30.23 -24.11
N ARG A 1187 -10.46 31.34 -24.41
CA ARG A 1187 -10.25 32.46 -23.48
C ARG A 1187 -11.28 33.56 -23.73
N SER A 1188 -11.85 34.12 -22.66
CA SER A 1188 -12.67 35.32 -22.77
C SER A 1188 -11.78 36.55 -22.96
N ALA A 1189 -12.05 37.34 -24.01
CA ALA A 1189 -11.33 38.59 -24.29
C ALA A 1189 -11.50 39.66 -23.18
N ARG A 1190 -12.51 39.53 -22.32
CA ARG A 1190 -12.79 40.46 -21.21
C ARG A 1190 -12.34 39.92 -19.83
N ALA A 1191 -12.09 38.62 -19.71
CA ALA A 1191 -11.71 37.97 -18.45
C ALA A 1191 -10.84 36.72 -18.75
N PRO A 1192 -9.51 36.85 -18.85
CA PRO A 1192 -8.61 35.75 -19.22
C PRO A 1192 -8.67 34.54 -18.27
N GLN A 1193 -9.09 34.76 -17.03
CA GLN A 1193 -9.27 33.74 -15.98
C GLN A 1193 -10.52 32.87 -16.21
N GLN A 1194 -11.47 33.28 -17.05
CA GLN A 1194 -12.63 32.47 -17.47
C GLN A 1194 -12.30 31.66 -18.72
N ALA A 1195 -11.20 30.90 -18.65
CA ALA A 1195 -10.81 29.99 -19.72
C ALA A 1195 -11.65 28.72 -19.64
N GLN A 1196 -12.29 28.37 -20.76
CA GLN A 1196 -13.15 27.19 -20.88
C GLN A 1196 -12.43 26.13 -21.72
N VAL A 1197 -12.20 24.95 -21.16
CA VAL A 1197 -11.75 23.79 -21.95
C VAL A 1197 -12.94 23.24 -22.71
N PHE A 1198 -12.74 22.99 -24.00
CA PHE A 1198 -13.81 22.49 -24.86
C PHE A 1198 -13.33 21.40 -25.80
N ILE A 1199 -14.28 20.57 -26.23
CA ILE A 1199 -14.13 19.63 -27.33
C ILE A 1199 -15.38 19.70 -28.21
N PHE A 1200 -15.21 19.71 -29.54
CA PHE A 1200 -16.31 19.53 -30.49
C PHE A 1200 -15.92 18.69 -31.69
N LYS A 1201 -16.93 18.11 -32.34
CA LYS A 1201 -16.80 17.15 -33.45
C LYS A 1201 -17.06 17.83 -34.79
N ILE A 1202 -16.28 17.50 -35.81
CA ILE A 1202 -16.35 18.11 -37.16
C ILE A 1202 -16.49 17.05 -38.26
N ILE A 1203 -17.19 17.40 -39.36
CA ILE A 1203 -17.40 16.52 -40.52
C ILE A 1203 -16.15 16.48 -41.40
N ARG A 1204 -15.81 15.26 -41.85
CA ARG A 1204 -14.83 14.84 -42.87
C ARG A 1204 -13.66 15.78 -43.12
#